data_AF-A0A0R0CS13-F1
#
_entry.id   AF-A0A0R0CS13-F1
#
_cell.length_a   1.000
_cell.length_b   1.000
_cell.length_c   1.000
_cell.angle_alpha   90.00
_cell.angle_beta   90.00
_cell.angle_gamma   90.00
#
_symmetry.space_group_name_H-M   'P 1'
#
loop_
_entity.id
_entity.type
_entity.pdbx_description
1 polymer ?
#
loop_
_entity_poly.entity_id
_entity_poly.type
_entity_poly.pdbx_seq_one_letter_code
_entity_poly.pdbx_strand_id
1 'polypeptide(L)'
;MSTPASQLPQTQPETTPLRFVTAASLFDGHDAAINIMRRLIQAQGAEVIHLGHNRSVEDVVRAALQEDADAIALSSYQGGHVEYFKYMVDMLREKGAGHIKVFGGGGGTITPEEIRELQAYGVERIYHPNDGMKMGLVEMIEDVVARAGKAREAAAHHDEIETPSIEDEIGIGRVLSELEDGGHSEVGLGHLRKQWQLAAGATPVIGITGTGGAGKSSVTDELLNRFLASFPQMRIAVISVDPTRRRTGGALLGDRIRMNSLRSKRVYMRSMATRRQHAAINTVLRDCIGFLKSLHFDLVIVETAGIGQSDSEIVDLVDFPMYVMTSDFGAPSQLEKIDMLDYAELVVLNKFDKRGAEDALRDVRKQWKRNRVAFTMKDEDVPVYPTIASQFNDPGISWMFANLCRLLSARTKAELAPQIDTTLKEPRATVLIPGSRVRYLAEIAEQGRGINARIESQAEVAERAQGLWQALKELDDAALPNALDLYAGDALLPSPAGRGAQVDRSLLILRQRYNDAVQSLDSEALRLLREWPARLKSITEPVNEYQVRGKTIRVENYRESLSHQQIPKIAAPTYRSWGELLVFLQKENLPGSYPYTGGVYPYRRSGEDPIRMFAGEGTPERTNRRFHYLSVGQPAARLSTAFDSVTLYGEDPAPRPDIYGKIGNSGVNIPTLDDMKKLYSGFDLCAPTTSVSMTINGPAPMILAMFMNTAVDQQIEKYLQEDPARWAEAEAKIAKLFEGRGRPQYHGELPPTNNGLGLALLGVTGDQLVDADTYARIKAETLSTVRGTVQADILKEDQAQNTCIFSTEFALRMMGDIQQYFVDHKVRNFYSVSISGYHIAEAGANPISQLAFTLSNGFTIVEYYLARGMKIDDFAPNLSFFFSNGMDPEYTVIGRVARRIWARAMRERYGANERSQMMKYHIQTSGRSLHAQEIQFNDIRTTLQALYALFDNCNSLHTNAYDEAITTPTEESVRRAVAIQMIINKELGLNFCENPWQGSFIVDKLTDIVEEAVYKEFEAISERGGVLGAMDTMYQRGKIQEESLYYEHKKHDGSLPLVGVNMFLPKEHAGEVATEIELIRSTEEEKGQQIENVHSWQRNRNALAPAGETSHSHEVEGLAANGEAHDGHGLAYLQKTARDRRNVFEALIEAVKTHSLGQISHALYDVGGEYRRNM
;
A
#
# COMPACT_ATOMS: atom_id res chain seq x y z
N MET A 1 -6.68 31.10 24.24
CA MET A 1 -5.35 31.58 24.68
C MET A 1 -4.64 30.43 25.35
N SER A 2 -3.60 29.87 24.71
CA SER A 2 -2.82 28.74 25.22
C SER A 2 -1.73 29.23 26.16
N THR A 3 -1.64 28.67 27.36
CA THR A 3 -0.41 28.74 28.15
C THR A 3 0.68 28.01 27.36
N PRO A 4 1.84 28.62 27.09
CA PRO A 4 2.95 27.92 26.47
C PRO A 4 3.41 26.78 27.39
N ALA A 5 3.85 25.67 26.81
CA ALA A 5 4.47 24.55 27.52
C ALA A 5 5.72 25.04 28.28
N SER A 6 5.53 25.53 29.51
CA SER A 6 6.60 26.03 30.37
C SER A 6 6.90 25.11 31.56
N GLN A 7 6.29 23.92 31.64
CA GLN A 7 6.61 22.93 32.66
C GLN A 7 6.60 21.54 32.04
N LEU A 8 7.68 21.21 31.31
CA LEU A 8 8.13 19.82 31.28
C LEU A 8 8.68 19.52 32.67
N PRO A 9 8.39 18.36 33.28
CA PRO A 9 9.00 17.99 34.55
C PRO A 9 10.52 18.10 34.43
N GLN A 10 11.16 18.75 35.41
CA GLN A 10 12.62 18.76 35.53
C GLN A 10 13.07 17.29 35.55
N THR A 11 13.81 16.87 34.52
CA THR A 11 14.45 15.57 34.46
C THR A 11 15.34 15.41 35.70
N GLN A 12 14.99 14.48 36.59
CA GLN A 12 15.90 14.03 37.62
C GLN A 12 17.14 13.43 36.93
N PRO A 13 18.37 13.92 37.18
CA PRO A 13 19.56 13.48 36.46
C PRO A 13 20.07 12.07 36.82
N GLU A 14 19.34 11.29 37.63
CA GLU A 14 19.89 10.11 38.33
C GLU A 14 19.21 8.77 37.98
N THR A 15 18.20 8.72 37.11
CA THR A 15 17.53 7.46 36.74
C THR A 15 17.88 7.00 35.34
N THR A 16 18.21 5.71 35.19
CA THR A 16 18.50 5.10 33.88
C THR A 16 17.25 5.08 33.01
N PRO A 17 17.34 5.36 31.70
CA PRO A 17 16.18 5.42 30.82
C PRO A 17 15.40 4.10 30.80
N LEU A 18 14.06 4.18 30.73
CA LEU A 18 13.24 3.00 30.49
C LEU A 18 13.33 2.56 29.03
N ARG A 19 13.29 1.25 28.78
CA ARG A 19 13.36 0.64 27.45
C ARG A 19 12.01 0.04 27.06
N PHE A 20 11.47 0.47 25.91
CA PHE A 20 10.18 0.02 25.39
C PHE A 20 10.34 -0.67 24.04
N VAL A 21 9.74 -1.85 23.88
CA VAL A 21 9.51 -2.47 22.57
C VAL A 21 8.13 -2.07 22.06
N THR A 22 8.05 -1.54 20.84
CA THR A 22 6.77 -1.09 20.25
C THR A 22 6.54 -1.75 18.88
N ALA A 23 5.33 -2.27 18.66
CA ALA A 23 4.96 -2.91 17.39
C ALA A 23 3.44 -2.88 17.13
N ALA A 24 3.01 -3.15 15.90
CA ALA A 24 1.66 -3.63 15.60
C ALA A 24 1.64 -5.17 15.53
N SER A 25 0.50 -5.78 15.85
CA SER A 25 0.35 -7.24 15.93
C SER A 25 0.54 -7.96 14.58
N LEU A 26 0.58 -9.29 14.60
CA LEU A 26 0.79 -10.11 13.40
C LEU A 26 -0.30 -9.83 12.37
N PHE A 27 0.08 -9.72 11.11
CA PHE A 27 -0.81 -9.39 9.99
C PHE A 27 -1.59 -8.08 10.17
N ASP A 28 -1.09 -7.17 11.01
CA ASP A 28 -1.68 -5.85 11.21
C ASP A 28 -0.82 -4.78 10.57
N GLY A 29 -1.40 -4.04 9.61
CA GLY A 29 -0.79 -2.90 8.93
C GLY A 29 -1.09 -1.55 9.61
N HIS A 30 -1.97 -1.52 10.62
CA HIS A 30 -2.41 -0.30 11.29
C HIS A 30 -1.37 0.23 12.28
N ASP A 31 -0.35 0.90 11.75
CA ASP A 31 0.76 1.44 12.54
C ASP A 31 0.58 2.92 12.93
N ALA A 32 -0.46 3.58 12.44
CA ALA A 32 -0.73 5.00 12.70
C ALA A 32 -0.81 5.28 14.22
N ALA A 33 -1.59 4.49 14.95
CA ALA A 33 -1.74 4.66 16.40
C ALA A 33 -0.42 4.43 17.15
N ILE A 34 0.27 3.31 16.92
CA ILE A 34 1.52 2.99 17.62
C ILE A 34 2.65 3.98 17.30
N ASN A 35 2.67 4.55 16.08
CA ASN A 35 3.61 5.61 15.71
C ASN A 35 3.40 6.89 16.53
N ILE A 36 2.15 7.26 16.83
CA ILE A 36 1.84 8.38 17.72
C ILE A 36 2.30 8.05 19.14
N MET A 37 1.95 6.86 19.65
CA MET A 37 2.28 6.45 21.01
C MET A 37 3.80 6.40 21.24
N ARG A 38 4.58 5.81 20.32
CA ARG A 38 6.05 5.73 20.47
C ARG A 38 6.71 7.10 20.50
N ARG A 39 6.19 8.09 19.74
CA ARG A 39 6.73 9.47 19.73
C ARG A 39 6.53 10.13 21.08
N LEU A 40 5.38 9.89 21.71
CA LEU A 40 5.07 10.39 23.05
C LEU A 40 5.90 9.67 24.12
N ILE A 41 6.07 8.35 24.03
CA ILE A 41 6.94 7.56 24.93
C ILE A 41 8.39 8.06 24.86
N GLN A 42 8.92 8.26 23.65
CA GLN A 42 10.25 8.85 23.44
C GLN A 42 10.35 10.27 24.01
N ALA A 43 9.27 11.05 23.93
CA ALA A 43 9.25 12.41 24.46
C ALA A 43 9.31 12.46 25.99
N GLN A 44 8.86 11.40 26.68
CA GLN A 44 8.98 11.21 28.12
C GLN A 44 10.35 10.68 28.58
N GLY A 45 11.33 10.57 27.66
CA GLY A 45 12.70 10.22 28.01
C GLY A 45 13.05 8.73 27.91
N ALA A 46 12.15 7.90 27.39
CA ALA A 46 12.40 6.48 27.18
C ALA A 46 13.20 6.18 25.89
N GLU A 47 13.90 5.05 25.90
CA GLU A 47 14.53 4.44 24.73
C GLU A 47 13.52 3.50 24.05
N VAL A 48 13.12 3.80 22.82
CA VAL A 48 12.08 3.04 22.12
C VAL A 48 12.68 2.20 20.99
N ILE A 49 12.63 0.89 21.16
CA ILE A 49 12.95 -0.11 20.14
C ILE A 49 11.67 -0.33 19.32
N HIS A 50 11.61 0.26 18.13
CA HIS A 50 10.43 0.17 17.28
C HIS A 50 10.58 -0.94 16.24
N LEU A 51 9.67 -1.91 16.25
CA LEU A 51 9.68 -3.05 15.32
C LEU A 51 8.80 -2.82 14.08
N GLY A 52 8.04 -1.73 14.04
CA GLY A 52 7.09 -1.46 12.96
C GLY A 52 5.81 -2.28 13.09
N HIS A 53 5.30 -2.75 11.96
CA HIS A 53 4.03 -3.46 11.84
C HIS A 53 4.22 -4.94 11.47
N ASN A 54 3.14 -5.74 11.45
CA ASN A 54 3.16 -7.16 11.12
C ASN A 54 4.24 -7.94 11.88
N ARG A 55 4.11 -8.07 13.21
CA ARG A 55 5.08 -8.81 14.04
C ARG A 55 4.42 -9.98 14.75
N SER A 56 5.06 -11.15 14.69
CA SER A 56 4.63 -12.33 15.45
C SER A 56 4.89 -12.11 16.94
N VAL A 57 4.22 -12.91 17.78
CA VAL A 57 4.51 -12.89 19.23
C VAL A 57 5.96 -13.29 19.49
N GLU A 58 6.47 -14.30 18.78
CA GLU A 58 7.87 -14.75 18.90
C GLU A 58 8.86 -13.62 18.58
N ASP A 59 8.62 -12.84 17.51
CA ASP A 59 9.47 -11.71 17.14
C ASP A 59 9.49 -10.63 18.23
N VAL A 60 8.31 -10.26 18.75
CA VAL A 60 8.18 -9.20 19.77
C VAL A 60 8.79 -9.62 21.10
N VAL A 61 8.47 -10.83 21.56
CA VAL A 61 8.99 -11.35 22.84
C VAL A 61 10.50 -11.50 22.74
N ARG A 62 11.02 -12.14 21.68
CA ARG A 62 12.46 -12.29 21.50
C ARG A 62 13.19 -10.95 21.47
N ALA A 63 12.61 -9.94 20.82
CA ALA A 63 13.14 -8.59 20.87
C ALA A 63 13.16 -8.03 22.29
N ALA A 64 12.06 -8.12 23.04
CA ALA A 64 12.00 -7.64 24.41
C ALA A 64 13.02 -8.34 25.33
N LEU A 65 13.25 -9.65 25.14
CA LEU A 65 14.24 -10.41 25.90
C LEU A 65 15.68 -9.99 25.59
N GLN A 66 16.04 -9.90 24.30
CA GLN A 66 17.39 -9.51 23.88
C GLN A 66 17.70 -8.05 24.26
N GLU A 67 16.70 -7.18 24.15
CA GLU A 67 16.82 -5.76 24.46
C GLU A 67 16.70 -5.45 25.95
N ASP A 68 16.39 -6.45 26.78
CA ASP A 68 16.10 -6.34 28.22
C ASP A 68 15.13 -5.18 28.51
N ALA A 69 13.98 -5.24 27.84
CA ALA A 69 12.99 -4.16 27.85
C ALA A 69 12.14 -4.17 29.13
N ASP A 70 11.81 -2.99 29.63
CA ASP A 70 10.91 -2.83 30.78
C ASP A 70 9.45 -3.10 30.40
N ALA A 71 9.10 -2.78 29.16
CA ALA A 71 7.73 -2.86 28.69
C ALA A 71 7.62 -3.10 27.18
N ILE A 72 6.49 -3.69 26.80
CA ILE A 72 6.03 -3.90 25.43
C ILE A 72 4.75 -3.11 25.24
N ALA A 73 4.66 -2.27 24.21
CA ALA A 73 3.42 -1.58 23.83
C ALA A 73 2.99 -1.94 22.40
N LEU A 74 1.74 -2.37 22.27
CA LEU A 74 1.22 -2.96 21.03
C LEU A 74 -0.06 -2.31 20.55
N SER A 75 -0.22 -2.22 19.22
CA SER A 75 -1.52 -1.99 18.58
C SER A 75 -2.06 -3.26 17.93
N SER A 76 -3.37 -3.50 18.04
CA SER A 76 -4.04 -4.62 17.37
C SER A 76 -5.45 -4.24 16.91
N TYR A 77 -5.63 -4.09 15.60
CA TYR A 77 -6.89 -3.66 14.94
C TYR A 77 -7.54 -4.75 14.08
N GLN A 78 -6.86 -5.87 13.84
CA GLN A 78 -7.32 -6.95 12.94
C GLN A 78 -8.11 -8.07 13.64
N GLY A 79 -8.43 -7.92 14.93
CA GLY A 79 -8.93 -9.03 15.75
C GLY A 79 -7.85 -10.06 16.10
N GLY A 80 -8.26 -11.13 16.80
CA GLY A 80 -7.35 -12.15 17.35
C GLY A 80 -6.45 -11.66 18.47
N HIS A 81 -6.77 -10.50 19.06
CA HIS A 81 -5.99 -9.86 20.12
C HIS A 81 -6.00 -10.67 21.41
N VAL A 82 -7.10 -11.37 21.73
CA VAL A 82 -7.16 -12.18 22.94
C VAL A 82 -6.11 -13.29 22.90
N GLU A 83 -6.07 -14.05 21.81
CA GLU A 83 -5.09 -15.11 21.60
C GLU A 83 -3.66 -14.55 21.50
N TYR A 84 -3.48 -13.44 20.78
CA TYR A 84 -2.17 -12.79 20.62
C TYR A 84 -1.57 -12.33 21.96
N PHE A 85 -2.33 -11.60 22.78
CA PHE A 85 -1.85 -11.10 24.07
C PHE A 85 -1.66 -12.22 25.09
N LYS A 86 -2.57 -13.21 25.15
CA LYS A 86 -2.39 -14.37 26.03
C LYS A 86 -1.13 -15.15 25.68
N TYR A 87 -0.93 -15.45 24.39
CA TYR A 87 0.26 -16.14 23.92
C TYR A 87 1.55 -15.39 24.27
N MET A 88 1.53 -14.05 24.17
CA MET A 88 2.66 -13.22 24.60
C MET A 88 2.94 -13.30 26.09
N VAL A 89 1.91 -13.20 26.92
CA VAL A 89 2.04 -13.32 28.38
C VAL A 89 2.54 -14.71 28.77
N ASP A 90 2.04 -15.76 28.15
CA ASP A 90 2.48 -17.14 28.38
C ASP A 90 3.95 -17.31 27.99
N MET A 91 4.35 -16.86 26.81
CA MET A 91 5.74 -16.95 26.36
C MET A 91 6.71 -16.17 27.26
N LEU A 92 6.31 -14.98 27.74
CA LEU A 92 7.11 -14.23 28.72
C LEU A 92 7.24 -14.99 30.05
N ARG A 93 6.16 -15.61 30.54
CA ARG A 93 6.18 -16.40 31.78
C ARG A 93 7.06 -17.65 31.65
N GLU A 94 6.89 -18.40 30.56
CA GLU A 94 7.69 -19.59 30.25
C GLU A 94 9.19 -19.29 30.18
N LYS A 95 9.54 -18.08 29.72
CA LYS A 95 10.92 -17.60 29.62
C LYS A 95 11.43 -16.91 30.89
N GLY A 96 10.66 -16.85 31.97
CA GLY A 96 11.06 -16.20 33.23
C GLY A 96 11.11 -14.67 33.16
N ALA A 97 10.45 -14.06 32.18
CA ALA A 97 10.44 -12.63 31.89
C ALA A 97 9.11 -11.93 32.23
N GLY A 98 8.37 -12.45 33.21
CA GLY A 98 7.07 -11.89 33.65
C GLY A 98 7.14 -10.48 34.27
N HIS A 99 8.34 -9.94 34.47
CA HIS A 99 8.56 -8.56 34.93
C HIS A 99 8.31 -7.54 33.81
N ILE A 100 8.47 -7.94 32.55
CA ILE A 100 8.22 -7.10 31.37
C ILE A 100 6.72 -6.81 31.26
N LYS A 101 6.33 -5.54 31.31
CA LYS A 101 4.90 -5.15 31.30
C LYS A 101 4.35 -5.03 29.89
N VAL A 102 3.21 -5.65 29.64
CA VAL A 102 2.53 -5.62 28.34
C VAL A 102 1.39 -4.60 28.35
N PHE A 103 1.44 -3.67 27.40
CA PHE A 103 0.43 -2.63 27.17
C PHE A 103 -0.18 -2.80 25.78
N GLY A 104 -1.46 -2.45 25.63
CA GLY A 104 -2.19 -2.62 24.38
C GLY A 104 -3.19 -1.51 24.04
N GLY A 105 -3.53 -1.40 22.77
CA GLY A 105 -4.67 -0.62 22.27
C GLY A 105 -5.15 -1.14 20.92
N GLY A 106 -6.45 -1.01 20.64
CA GLY A 106 -7.05 -1.50 19.38
C GLY A 106 -8.30 -0.74 18.96
N GLY A 107 -8.45 0.50 19.41
CA GLY A 107 -9.68 1.27 19.18
C GLY A 107 -10.90 0.57 19.77
N GLY A 108 -12.00 0.54 19.01
CA GLY A 108 -13.23 -0.17 19.40
C GLY A 108 -13.20 -1.68 19.17
N THR A 109 -12.13 -2.22 18.57
CA THR A 109 -12.02 -3.66 18.25
C THR A 109 -11.85 -4.54 19.49
N ILE A 110 -11.26 -4.00 20.57
CA ILE A 110 -11.08 -4.69 21.85
C ILE A 110 -12.18 -4.25 22.81
N THR A 111 -13.11 -5.15 23.14
CA THR A 111 -14.27 -4.78 23.96
C THR A 111 -13.92 -4.63 25.44
N PRO A 112 -14.75 -3.92 26.24
CA PRO A 112 -14.54 -3.81 27.69
C PRO A 112 -14.45 -5.17 28.41
N GLU A 113 -15.18 -6.18 27.96
CA GLU A 113 -15.11 -7.55 28.47
C GLU A 113 -13.74 -8.17 28.22
N GLU A 114 -13.24 -8.09 27.00
CA GLU A 114 -11.93 -8.61 26.61
C GLU A 114 -10.79 -7.87 27.29
N ILE A 115 -10.95 -6.55 27.51
CA ILE A 115 -10.00 -5.75 28.29
C ILE A 115 -9.91 -6.26 29.73
N ARG A 116 -11.04 -6.58 30.37
CA ARG A 116 -11.06 -7.17 31.72
C ARG A 116 -10.41 -8.55 31.73
N GLU A 117 -10.73 -9.39 30.75
CA GLU A 117 -10.14 -10.72 30.61
C GLU A 117 -8.62 -10.67 30.44
N LEU A 118 -8.12 -9.85 29.51
CA LEU A 118 -6.69 -9.75 29.21
C LEU A 118 -5.90 -9.17 30.39
N GLN A 119 -6.44 -8.17 31.08
CA GLN A 119 -5.80 -7.63 32.28
C GLN A 119 -5.80 -8.62 33.44
N ALA A 120 -6.89 -9.37 33.64
CA ALA A 120 -6.93 -10.44 34.63
C ALA A 120 -5.96 -11.58 34.28
N TYR A 121 -5.73 -11.83 32.98
CA TYR A 121 -4.81 -12.86 32.51
C TYR A 121 -3.34 -12.50 32.77
N GLY A 122 -2.96 -11.23 32.62
CA GLY A 122 -1.60 -10.76 32.89
C GLY A 122 -1.12 -9.56 32.06
N VAL A 123 -1.96 -9.00 31.18
CA VAL A 123 -1.67 -7.73 30.50
C VAL A 123 -1.75 -6.60 31.52
N GLU A 124 -0.81 -5.67 31.53
CA GLU A 124 -0.77 -4.59 32.53
C GLU A 124 -1.92 -3.60 32.32
N ARG A 125 -2.11 -3.13 31.08
CA ARG A 125 -3.19 -2.20 30.74
C ARG A 125 -3.53 -2.26 29.25
N ILE A 126 -4.82 -2.23 28.94
CA ILE A 126 -5.32 -1.96 27.59
C ILE A 126 -6.13 -0.67 27.62
N TYR A 127 -5.81 0.27 26.73
CA TYR A 127 -6.48 1.58 26.66
C TYR A 127 -7.62 1.55 25.63
N HIS A 128 -8.84 1.84 26.09
CA HIS A 128 -10.03 1.97 25.26
C HIS A 128 -10.16 3.42 24.72
N PRO A 129 -10.84 3.69 23.58
CA PRO A 129 -11.08 5.05 23.10
C PRO A 129 -11.65 6.03 24.15
N ASN A 130 -12.45 5.52 25.08
CA ASN A 130 -13.00 6.31 26.18
C ASN A 130 -11.93 6.76 27.19
N ASP A 131 -10.85 5.98 27.37
CA ASP A 131 -9.72 6.39 28.21
C ASP A 131 -8.96 7.55 27.56
N GLY A 132 -8.73 7.47 26.24
CA GLY A 132 -8.08 8.55 25.48
C GLY A 132 -8.86 9.87 25.48
N MET A 133 -10.18 9.82 25.55
CA MET A 133 -11.02 11.02 25.70
C MET A 133 -11.02 11.58 27.14
N LYS A 134 -10.93 10.73 28.16
CA LYS A 134 -10.94 11.14 29.57
C LYS A 134 -9.59 11.68 30.04
N MET A 135 -8.50 11.01 29.66
CA MET A 135 -7.12 11.33 30.08
C MET A 135 -6.43 12.25 29.06
N GLY A 136 -6.77 12.14 27.78
CA GLY A 136 -5.95 12.71 26.70
C GLY A 136 -4.71 11.86 26.42
N LEU A 137 -4.09 12.09 25.25
CA LEU A 137 -2.96 11.28 24.78
C LEU A 137 -1.72 11.36 25.67
N VAL A 138 -1.45 12.53 26.26
CA VAL A 138 -0.23 12.74 27.07
C VAL A 138 -0.34 12.00 28.41
N GLU A 139 -1.45 12.17 29.13
CA GLU A 139 -1.65 11.52 30.43
C GLU A 139 -1.71 9.99 30.32
N MET A 140 -2.25 9.44 29.22
CA MET A 140 -2.19 8.00 28.98
C MET A 140 -0.75 7.49 28.92
N ILE A 141 0.14 8.21 28.22
CA ILE A 141 1.54 7.81 28.11
C ILE A 141 2.30 8.03 29.42
N GLU A 142 1.95 9.03 30.20
CA GLU A 142 2.48 9.19 31.56
C GLU A 142 2.10 8.01 32.46
N ASP A 143 0.88 7.48 32.36
CA ASP A 143 0.45 6.26 33.06
C ASP A 143 1.24 5.02 32.60
N VAL A 144 1.45 4.85 31.28
CA VAL A 144 2.28 3.76 30.72
C VAL A 144 3.69 3.80 31.30
N VAL A 145 4.35 4.95 31.23
CA VAL A 145 5.74 5.15 31.68
C VAL A 145 5.85 4.95 33.19
N ALA A 146 4.90 5.47 33.97
CA ALA A 146 4.89 5.32 35.43
C ALA A 146 4.71 3.86 35.88
N ARG A 147 3.87 3.08 35.20
CA ARG A 147 3.67 1.64 35.49
C ARG A 147 4.89 0.81 35.16
N ALA A 148 5.52 1.06 34.00
CA ALA A 148 6.76 0.40 33.62
C ALA A 148 7.89 0.70 34.63
N GLY A 149 8.03 1.97 35.05
CA GLY A 149 9.01 2.37 36.07
C GLY A 149 8.82 1.64 37.41
N LYS A 150 7.59 1.59 37.92
CA LYS A 150 7.27 0.87 39.17
C LYS A 150 7.55 -0.64 39.06
N ALA A 151 7.31 -1.22 37.89
CA ALA A 151 7.58 -2.64 37.66
C ALA A 151 9.09 -2.94 37.66
N ARG A 152 9.90 -2.08 37.02
CA ARG A 152 11.37 -2.18 37.06
C ARG A 152 11.90 -2.10 38.49
N GLU A 153 11.41 -1.14 39.28
CA GLU A 153 11.79 -1.00 40.70
C GLU A 153 11.44 -2.24 41.53
N ALA A 154 10.27 -2.85 41.29
CA ALA A 154 9.83 -4.05 41.99
C ALA A 154 10.62 -5.31 41.58
N ALA A 155 11.15 -5.34 40.35
CA ALA A 155 11.93 -6.46 39.81
C ALA A 155 13.42 -6.39 40.19
N ALA A 156 13.87 -5.33 40.87
CA ALA A 156 15.25 -5.15 41.32
C ALA A 156 15.63 -6.17 42.41
N HIS A 157 15.88 -7.41 42.01
CA HIS A 157 16.53 -8.44 42.81
C HIS A 157 17.97 -8.61 42.32
N HIS A 158 18.92 -8.29 43.19
CA HIS A 158 20.35 -8.54 43.02
C HIS A 158 20.66 -10.01 43.32
N ASP A 159 20.46 -10.88 42.32
CA ASP A 159 21.16 -12.17 42.30
C ASP A 159 22.54 -11.95 41.65
N GLU A 160 23.58 -12.65 42.12
CA GLU A 160 24.89 -12.66 41.44
C GLU A 160 24.68 -13.16 40.00
N ILE A 161 24.99 -12.33 39.00
CA ILE A 161 24.87 -12.73 37.60
C ILE A 161 26.00 -13.69 37.26
N GLU A 162 25.66 -14.97 37.17
CA GLU A 162 26.51 -15.97 36.54
C GLU A 162 26.72 -15.62 35.06
N THR A 163 27.87 -16.00 34.50
CA THR A 163 28.13 -15.76 33.07
C THR A 163 27.13 -16.57 32.23
N PRO A 164 26.29 -15.91 31.41
CA PRO A 164 25.25 -16.61 30.66
C PRO A 164 25.85 -17.48 29.56
N SER A 165 25.12 -18.53 29.17
CA SER A 165 25.48 -19.29 27.96
C SER A 165 25.16 -18.49 26.69
N ILE A 166 25.75 -18.86 25.55
CA ILE A 166 25.44 -18.24 24.25
C ILE A 166 23.96 -18.42 23.83
N GLU A 167 23.22 -19.34 24.44
CA GLU A 167 21.79 -19.59 24.20
C GLU A 167 20.87 -18.81 25.16
N ASP A 168 21.43 -18.26 26.24
CA ASP A 168 20.69 -17.49 27.23
C ASP A 168 20.58 -16.02 26.81
N GLU A 169 19.70 -15.75 25.84
CA GLU A 169 19.49 -14.38 25.32
C GLU A 169 19.08 -13.37 26.41
N ILE A 170 18.42 -13.83 27.48
CA ILE A 170 17.97 -13.00 28.60
C ILE A 170 19.14 -12.60 29.48
N GLY A 171 19.96 -13.57 29.88
CA GLY A 171 21.16 -13.33 30.66
C GLY A 171 22.15 -12.41 29.93
N ILE A 172 22.30 -12.60 28.61
CA ILE A 172 23.11 -11.69 27.77
C ILE A 172 22.53 -10.27 27.81
N GLY A 173 21.23 -10.11 27.64
CA GLY A 173 20.55 -8.81 27.70
C GLY A 173 20.76 -8.09 29.03
N ARG A 174 20.64 -8.81 30.15
CA ARG A 174 20.84 -8.26 31.50
C ARG A 174 22.27 -7.78 31.74
N VAL A 175 23.28 -8.58 31.38
CA VAL A 175 24.69 -8.17 31.50
C VAL A 175 24.94 -6.89 30.68
N LEU A 176 24.38 -6.80 29.47
CA LEU A 176 24.52 -5.60 28.64
C LEU A 176 23.82 -4.38 29.27
N SER A 177 22.65 -4.54 29.89
CA SER A 177 21.96 -3.48 30.62
C SER A 177 22.76 -3.00 31.84
N GLU A 178 23.32 -3.91 32.64
CA GLU A 178 24.14 -3.54 33.80
C GLU A 178 25.38 -2.74 33.42
N LEU A 179 25.98 -3.08 32.27
CA LEU A 179 27.09 -2.30 31.72
C LEU A 179 26.60 -0.92 31.31
N GLU A 180 25.49 -0.80 30.57
CA GLU A 180 24.94 0.50 30.14
C GLU A 180 24.52 1.41 31.30
N ASP A 181 24.08 0.81 32.40
CA ASP A 181 23.57 1.50 33.59
C ASP A 181 24.67 1.80 34.63
N GLY A 182 25.89 1.30 34.41
CA GLY A 182 27.03 1.53 35.29
C GLY A 182 26.94 0.78 36.62
N GLY A 183 26.30 -0.39 36.64
CA GLY A 183 26.05 -1.20 37.84
C GLY A 183 27.31 -1.80 38.49
N HIS A 184 28.45 -1.81 37.79
CA HIS A 184 29.71 -2.32 38.31
C HIS A 184 30.67 -1.22 38.78
N SER A 185 31.30 -1.42 39.93
CA SER A 185 32.46 -0.60 40.32
C SER A 185 33.62 -0.81 39.34
N GLU A 186 34.46 0.21 39.11
CA GLU A 186 35.65 0.12 38.23
C GLU A 186 36.57 -1.06 38.58
N VAL A 187 36.67 -1.41 39.87
CA VAL A 187 37.45 -2.57 40.31
C VAL A 187 36.81 -3.87 39.82
N GLY A 188 35.50 -4.03 40.01
CA GLY A 188 34.74 -5.20 39.53
C GLY A 188 34.76 -5.33 38.01
N LEU A 189 34.54 -4.22 37.30
CA LEU A 189 34.62 -4.14 35.85
C LEU A 189 36.02 -4.50 35.34
N GLY A 190 37.08 -4.08 36.05
CA GLY A 190 38.46 -4.48 35.74
C GLY A 190 38.72 -5.99 35.88
N HIS A 191 38.05 -6.67 36.82
CA HIS A 191 38.09 -8.14 36.92
C HIS A 191 37.34 -8.81 35.77
N LEU A 192 36.13 -8.35 35.45
CA LEU A 192 35.32 -8.85 34.33
C LEU A 192 36.04 -8.69 32.99
N ARG A 193 36.61 -7.51 32.72
CA ARG A 193 37.43 -7.26 31.51
C ARG A 193 38.55 -8.29 31.33
N LYS A 194 39.25 -8.65 32.42
CA LYS A 194 40.30 -9.69 32.39
C LYS A 194 39.72 -11.08 32.14
N GLN A 195 38.60 -11.42 32.77
CA GLN A 195 37.92 -12.69 32.55
C GLN A 195 37.46 -12.82 31.10
N TRP A 196 36.78 -11.81 30.57
CA TRP A 196 36.36 -11.78 29.18
C TRP A 196 37.55 -11.84 28.23
N GLN A 197 38.64 -11.14 28.52
CA GLN A 197 39.85 -11.22 27.68
C GLN A 197 40.48 -12.62 27.68
N LEU A 198 40.45 -13.34 28.80
CA LEU A 198 40.96 -14.71 28.90
C LEU A 198 40.03 -15.73 28.23
N ALA A 199 38.72 -15.51 28.30
CA ALA A 199 37.70 -16.35 27.67
C ALA A 199 37.46 -16.00 26.20
N ALA A 200 37.79 -14.79 25.77
CA ALA A 200 37.58 -14.32 24.40
C ALA A 200 38.33 -15.21 23.41
N GLY A 201 37.56 -15.84 22.52
CA GLY A 201 38.12 -16.59 21.40
C GLY A 201 38.74 -15.67 20.34
N ALA A 202 39.10 -16.26 19.19
CA ALA A 202 39.55 -15.51 18.02
C ALA A 202 38.39 -14.84 17.24
N THR A 203 37.28 -14.54 17.91
CA THR A 203 36.06 -13.98 17.33
C THR A 203 36.35 -12.64 16.66
N PRO A 204 36.17 -12.52 15.33
CA PRO A 204 36.33 -11.27 14.60
C PRO A 204 35.21 -10.27 14.94
N VAL A 205 35.57 -8.98 14.95
CA VAL A 205 34.64 -7.86 15.12
C VAL A 205 34.65 -6.97 13.88
N ILE A 206 33.51 -6.84 13.21
CA ILE A 206 33.31 -5.92 12.09
C ILE A 206 32.63 -4.65 12.60
N GLY A 207 33.23 -3.48 12.35
CA GLY A 207 32.61 -2.20 12.63
C GLY A 207 32.04 -1.57 11.37
N ILE A 208 30.75 -1.31 11.32
CA ILE A 208 30.06 -0.66 10.21
C ILE A 208 29.70 0.76 10.63
N THR A 209 30.34 1.75 10.01
CA THR A 209 30.06 3.17 10.23
C THR A 209 29.76 3.87 8.91
N GLY A 210 29.27 5.10 8.96
CA GLY A 210 28.81 5.80 7.77
C GLY A 210 27.92 7.00 8.06
N THR A 211 27.65 7.79 7.02
CA THR A 211 26.77 8.95 7.15
C THR A 211 25.33 8.53 7.47
N GLY A 212 24.60 9.41 8.15
CA GLY A 212 23.17 9.20 8.44
C GLY A 212 22.37 8.96 7.15
N GLY A 213 21.55 7.92 7.13
CA GLY A 213 20.71 7.59 5.97
C GLY A 213 21.44 6.93 4.79
N ALA A 214 22.73 6.58 4.91
CA ALA A 214 23.46 5.85 3.87
C ALA A 214 22.98 4.40 3.67
N GLY A 215 22.19 3.86 4.60
CA GLY A 215 21.65 2.50 4.56
C GLY A 215 22.53 1.47 5.27
N LYS A 216 23.21 1.87 6.34
CA LYS A 216 24.06 1.01 7.18
C LYS A 216 23.32 -0.24 7.66
N SER A 217 22.22 -0.11 8.39
CA SER A 217 21.43 -1.25 8.88
C SER A 217 20.81 -2.11 7.77
N SER A 218 20.55 -1.55 6.58
CA SER A 218 20.17 -2.37 5.41
C SER A 218 21.34 -3.18 4.84
N VAL A 219 22.54 -2.60 4.78
CA VAL A 219 23.76 -3.33 4.41
C VAL A 219 24.08 -4.40 5.46
N THR A 220 23.94 -4.09 6.74
CA THR A 220 24.10 -5.04 7.85
C THR A 220 23.16 -6.23 7.69
N ASP A 221 21.87 -6.00 7.43
CA ASP A 221 20.89 -7.06 7.20
C ASP A 221 21.22 -7.92 5.97
N GLU A 222 21.59 -7.30 4.85
CA GLU A 222 22.00 -8.05 3.66
C GLU A 222 23.26 -8.90 3.93
N LEU A 223 24.23 -8.39 4.70
CA LEU A 223 25.42 -9.14 5.13
C LEU A 223 25.05 -10.31 6.03
N LEU A 224 24.17 -10.10 7.03
CA LEU A 224 23.66 -11.17 7.88
C LEU A 224 23.03 -12.28 7.04
N ASN A 225 22.19 -11.93 6.06
CA ASN A 225 21.62 -12.89 5.13
C ASN A 225 22.70 -13.71 4.39
N ARG A 226 23.76 -13.08 3.85
CA ARG A 226 24.83 -13.81 3.14
C ARG A 226 25.66 -14.67 4.09
N PHE A 227 25.95 -14.21 5.31
CA PHE A 227 26.65 -15.02 6.32
C PHE A 227 25.81 -16.24 6.71
N LEU A 228 24.52 -16.04 7.02
CA LEU A 228 23.61 -17.11 7.44
C LEU A 228 23.41 -18.17 6.36
N ALA A 229 23.42 -17.76 5.08
CA ALA A 229 23.34 -18.65 3.91
C ALA A 229 24.68 -19.36 3.64
N SER A 230 25.80 -18.64 3.66
CA SER A 230 27.12 -19.21 3.33
C SER A 230 27.71 -20.08 4.45
N PHE A 231 27.31 -19.83 5.70
CA PHE A 231 27.84 -20.49 6.89
C PHE A 231 26.69 -20.94 7.81
N PRO A 232 26.07 -22.11 7.53
CA PRO A 232 24.84 -22.56 8.21
C PRO A 232 24.95 -22.72 9.74
N GLN A 233 26.15 -22.93 10.27
CA GLN A 233 26.39 -23.11 11.71
C GLN A 233 26.81 -21.81 12.43
N MET A 234 27.03 -20.73 11.68
CA MET A 234 27.56 -19.48 12.24
C MET A 234 26.56 -18.78 13.15
N ARG A 235 26.99 -18.38 14.35
CA ARG A 235 26.27 -17.54 15.30
C ARG A 235 26.84 -16.14 15.32
N ILE A 236 25.98 -15.14 15.16
CA ILE A 236 26.37 -13.74 14.98
C ILE A 236 25.74 -12.88 16.07
N ALA A 237 26.53 -12.01 16.69
CA ALA A 237 26.01 -10.97 17.57
C ALA A 237 26.08 -9.60 16.89
N VAL A 238 25.05 -8.78 17.06
CA VAL A 238 24.93 -7.44 16.47
C VAL A 238 24.70 -6.42 17.59
N ILE A 239 25.53 -5.38 17.62
CA ILE A 239 25.27 -4.18 18.43
C ILE A 239 25.02 -3.03 17.47
N SER A 240 23.83 -2.43 17.51
CA SER A 240 23.53 -1.22 16.74
C SER A 240 23.37 -0.02 17.66
N VAL A 241 23.92 1.12 17.28
CA VAL A 241 23.91 2.35 18.08
C VAL A 241 23.13 3.45 17.37
N ASP A 242 22.14 4.03 18.05
CA ASP A 242 21.32 5.14 17.56
C ASP A 242 21.46 6.40 18.44
N PRO A 243 21.27 7.62 17.88
CA PRO A 243 21.50 8.86 18.61
C PRO A 243 20.41 9.17 19.64
N THR A 244 20.81 9.58 20.84
CA THR A 244 19.90 10.09 21.89
C THR A 244 19.41 11.52 21.59
N ARG A 245 18.12 11.81 21.80
CA ARG A 245 17.57 13.17 21.63
C ARG A 245 17.91 14.07 22.80
N ARG A 246 18.67 15.14 22.53
CA ARG A 246 19.12 16.14 23.51
C ARG A 246 18.00 16.72 24.40
N ARG A 247 16.83 17.01 23.83
CA ARG A 247 15.76 17.74 24.54
C ARG A 247 14.98 16.87 25.51
N THR A 248 14.81 15.59 25.19
CA THR A 248 13.92 14.67 25.92
C THR A 248 14.69 13.63 26.71
N GLY A 249 15.96 13.35 26.38
CA GLY A 249 16.74 12.27 26.98
C GLY A 249 16.44 10.89 26.39
N GLY A 250 15.31 10.73 25.68
CA GLY A 250 14.92 9.48 25.03
C GLY A 250 15.59 9.25 23.67
N ALA A 251 15.49 8.03 23.16
CA ALA A 251 16.05 7.61 21.87
C ALA A 251 15.03 6.81 21.05
N LEU A 252 15.14 6.90 19.73
CA LEU A 252 14.43 6.01 18.82
C LEU A 252 15.47 5.05 18.27
N LEU A 253 15.45 3.82 18.77
CA LEU A 253 16.35 2.76 18.37
C LEU A 253 15.73 2.05 17.16
N GLY A 254 16.06 2.59 15.98
CA GLY A 254 15.39 2.32 14.72
C GLY A 254 16.13 1.35 13.81
N ASP A 255 17.31 0.87 14.16
CA ASP A 255 18.05 -0.08 13.32
C ASP A 255 17.39 -1.46 13.24
N ARG A 256 16.86 -1.97 14.36
CA ARG A 256 16.21 -3.30 14.44
C ARG A 256 15.03 -3.46 13.46
N ILE A 257 14.32 -2.37 13.13
CA ILE A 257 13.18 -2.42 12.18
C ILE A 257 13.61 -2.89 10.77
N ARG A 258 14.87 -2.65 10.39
CA ARG A 258 15.41 -2.92 9.05
C ARG A 258 15.90 -4.35 8.88
N MET A 259 16.06 -5.09 9.96
CA MET A 259 16.75 -6.39 9.95
C MET A 259 15.75 -7.55 9.88
N ASN A 260 15.46 -8.03 8.66
CA ASN A 260 14.63 -9.21 8.45
C ASN A 260 15.34 -10.50 8.89
N SER A 261 16.68 -10.53 8.88
CA SER A 261 17.52 -11.67 9.28
C SER A 261 17.35 -12.09 10.74
N LEU A 262 16.80 -11.22 11.60
CA LEU A 262 16.64 -11.46 13.03
C LEU A 262 15.62 -12.56 13.38
N ARG A 263 14.88 -13.08 12.41
CA ARG A 263 14.07 -14.30 12.62
C ARG A 263 14.94 -15.53 12.92
N SER A 264 16.20 -15.51 12.48
CA SER A 264 17.12 -16.61 12.76
C SER A 264 17.54 -16.63 14.24
N LYS A 265 17.38 -17.78 14.89
CA LYS A 265 17.87 -18.02 16.27
C LYS A 265 19.40 -17.96 16.39
N ARG A 266 20.10 -17.92 15.25
CA ARG A 266 21.56 -17.79 15.16
C ARG A 266 22.05 -16.35 15.30
N VAL A 267 21.16 -15.36 15.28
CA VAL A 267 21.52 -13.95 15.39
C VAL A 267 21.00 -13.37 16.70
N TYR A 268 21.90 -12.82 17.51
CA TYR A 268 21.57 -12.00 18.69
C TYR A 268 21.74 -10.53 18.34
N MET A 269 20.82 -9.65 18.76
CA MET A 269 20.95 -8.21 18.53
C MET A 269 20.63 -7.40 19.79
N ARG A 270 21.45 -6.38 20.08
CA ARG A 270 21.19 -5.35 21.09
C ARG A 270 21.23 -3.97 20.43
N SER A 271 20.22 -3.15 20.72
CA SER A 271 20.14 -1.77 20.28
C SER A 271 20.52 -0.83 21.44
N MET A 272 21.50 0.04 21.22
CA MET A 272 22.04 0.94 22.25
C MET A 272 21.81 2.41 21.84
N ALA A 273 21.56 3.27 22.82
CA ALA A 273 21.59 4.71 22.58
C ALA A 273 23.01 5.26 22.81
N THR A 274 23.39 6.34 22.14
CA THR A 274 24.72 6.96 22.37
C THR A 274 24.89 7.46 23.81
N ARG A 275 23.80 7.88 24.48
CA ARG A 275 23.73 8.45 25.84
C ARG A 275 24.71 9.63 26.09
N ARG A 276 25.36 10.16 25.04
CA ARG A 276 26.33 11.25 25.08
C ARG A 276 26.13 12.24 23.93
N GLN A 277 26.59 13.46 24.16
CA GLN A 277 26.58 14.53 23.15
C GLN A 277 27.68 14.29 22.12
N HIS A 278 27.37 14.43 20.84
CA HIS A 278 28.33 14.41 19.72
C HIS A 278 29.18 13.13 19.61
N ALA A 279 28.75 12.02 20.22
CA ALA A 279 29.41 10.72 20.10
C ALA A 279 28.65 9.84 19.10
N ALA A 280 29.40 9.07 18.31
CA ALA A 280 28.86 8.08 17.38
C ALA A 280 28.61 6.71 18.03
N ILE A 281 29.20 6.49 19.21
CA ILE A 281 29.20 5.22 19.94
C ILE A 281 28.76 5.42 21.41
N ASN A 282 28.33 4.34 22.03
CA ASN A 282 28.16 4.28 23.49
C ASN A 282 29.52 4.00 24.15
N THR A 283 29.74 4.49 25.37
CA THR A 283 31.04 4.38 26.03
C THR A 283 31.34 3.08 26.72
N VAL A 284 30.32 2.25 26.93
CA VAL A 284 30.52 0.88 27.38
C VAL A 284 30.66 -0.10 26.22
N LEU A 285 30.63 0.39 24.97
CA LEU A 285 30.67 -0.44 23.77
C LEU A 285 31.89 -1.37 23.74
N ARG A 286 33.06 -0.90 24.19
CA ARG A 286 34.27 -1.73 24.31
C ARG A 286 34.06 -2.93 25.24
N ASP A 287 33.37 -2.71 26.36
CA ASP A 287 33.10 -3.73 27.36
C ASP A 287 32.03 -4.70 26.87
N CYS A 288 30.98 -4.21 26.21
CA CYS A 288 29.97 -5.04 25.56
C CYS A 288 30.57 -5.95 24.48
N ILE A 289 31.45 -5.43 23.62
CA ILE A 289 32.17 -6.25 22.63
C ILE A 289 33.03 -7.32 23.32
N GLY A 290 33.76 -6.94 24.37
CA GLY A 290 34.58 -7.87 25.14
C GLY A 290 33.75 -9.02 25.74
N PHE A 291 32.61 -8.69 26.35
CA PHE A 291 31.67 -9.66 26.88
C PHE A 291 31.12 -10.60 25.80
N LEU A 292 30.61 -10.10 24.68
CA LEU A 292 30.08 -10.94 23.60
C LEU A 292 31.14 -11.88 23.02
N LYS A 293 32.40 -11.42 22.88
CA LYS A 293 33.51 -12.28 22.46
C LYS A 293 33.79 -13.42 23.43
N SER A 294 33.57 -13.20 24.73
CA SER A 294 33.75 -14.22 25.77
C SER A 294 32.73 -15.36 25.69
N LEU A 295 31.59 -15.13 25.03
CA LEU A 295 30.53 -16.13 24.82
C LEU A 295 30.76 -17.01 23.59
N HIS A 296 31.86 -16.81 22.87
CA HIS A 296 32.22 -17.56 21.65
C HIS A 296 31.20 -17.44 20.50
N PHE A 297 30.62 -16.24 20.29
CA PHE A 297 30.03 -15.94 18.98
C PHE A 297 31.08 -16.09 17.87
N ASP A 298 30.68 -16.51 16.68
CA ASP A 298 31.59 -16.67 15.53
C ASP A 298 31.92 -15.33 14.88
N LEU A 299 31.04 -14.35 15.03
CA LEU A 299 31.19 -12.99 14.49
C LEU A 299 30.45 -11.98 15.37
N VAL A 300 31.07 -10.84 15.63
CA VAL A 300 30.40 -9.67 16.22
C VAL A 300 30.36 -8.54 15.19
N ILE A 301 29.19 -7.97 14.95
CA ILE A 301 28.99 -6.80 14.09
C ILE A 301 28.58 -5.62 14.96
N VAL A 302 29.22 -4.47 14.75
CA VAL A 302 28.93 -3.23 15.47
C VAL A 302 28.56 -2.15 14.48
N GLU A 303 27.33 -1.67 14.52
CA GLU A 303 26.85 -0.54 13.72
C GLU A 303 26.82 0.73 14.57
N THR A 304 27.41 1.82 14.07
CA THR A 304 27.42 3.11 14.77
C THR A 304 26.20 3.97 14.44
N ALA A 305 25.98 5.03 15.23
CA ALA A 305 25.09 6.11 14.81
C ALA A 305 25.62 6.79 13.54
N GLY A 306 24.78 7.56 12.85
CA GLY A 306 25.21 8.34 11.68
C GLY A 306 26.33 9.31 12.05
N ILE A 307 27.48 9.19 11.38
CA ILE A 307 28.68 9.97 11.70
C ILE A 307 28.88 11.20 10.81
N GLY A 308 29.61 12.19 11.34
CA GLY A 308 30.15 13.31 10.59
C GLY A 308 31.42 12.95 9.81
N GLN A 309 32.08 13.96 9.25
CA GLN A 309 33.29 13.75 8.43
C GLN A 309 34.54 13.38 9.26
N SER A 310 34.59 13.78 10.54
CA SER A 310 35.78 13.64 11.42
C SER A 310 35.67 12.55 12.49
N ASP A 311 34.59 11.75 12.49
CA ASP A 311 34.39 10.72 13.52
C ASP A 311 35.02 9.39 13.08
N SER A 312 35.93 8.85 13.89
CA SER A 312 36.66 7.59 13.61
C SER A 312 36.75 6.65 14.81
N GLU A 313 36.03 6.93 15.90
CA GLU A 313 36.14 6.22 17.19
C GLU A 313 35.91 4.69 17.09
N ILE A 314 35.13 4.23 16.10
CA ILE A 314 34.88 2.80 15.90
C ILE A 314 36.14 2.01 15.53
N VAL A 315 37.13 2.65 14.91
CA VAL A 315 38.35 2.01 14.39
C VAL A 315 39.16 1.38 15.52
N ASP A 316 39.18 2.00 16.70
CA ASP A 316 39.92 1.50 17.87
C ASP A 316 39.21 0.35 18.60
N LEU A 317 37.98 0.01 18.21
CA LEU A 317 37.12 -0.96 18.89
C LEU A 317 36.92 -2.27 18.11
N VAL A 318 37.28 -2.30 16.82
CA VAL A 318 36.93 -3.40 15.91
C VAL A 318 38.15 -3.94 15.17
N ASP A 319 38.08 -5.18 14.70
CA ASP A 319 39.14 -5.82 13.91
C ASP A 319 39.08 -5.40 12.43
N PHE A 320 37.88 -5.05 11.95
CA PHE A 320 37.63 -4.71 10.55
C PHE A 320 36.65 -3.53 10.39
N PRO A 321 37.16 -2.28 10.23
CA PRO A 321 36.31 -1.11 10.02
C PRO A 321 35.83 -0.98 8.56
N MET A 322 34.52 -0.80 8.40
CA MET A 322 33.81 -0.59 7.13
C MET A 322 33.13 0.78 7.12
N TYR A 323 33.22 1.48 5.98
CA TYR A 323 32.57 2.78 5.80
C TYR A 323 31.48 2.73 4.73
N VAL A 324 30.24 3.06 5.09
CA VAL A 324 29.08 3.12 4.19
C VAL A 324 28.75 4.57 3.86
N MET A 325 28.67 4.88 2.57
CA MET A 325 28.35 6.22 2.08
C MET A 325 27.41 6.17 0.87
N THR A 326 26.89 7.32 0.45
CA THR A 326 26.09 7.47 -0.77
C THR A 326 26.84 8.32 -1.80
N SER A 327 26.28 8.49 -3.00
CA SER A 327 26.81 9.43 -4.00
C SER A 327 26.69 10.90 -3.60
N ASP A 328 25.98 11.23 -2.51
CA ASP A 328 25.68 12.59 -2.09
C ASP A 328 26.65 13.08 -0.99
N PHE A 329 27.90 13.30 -1.36
CA PHE A 329 28.95 13.87 -0.48
C PHE A 329 29.36 15.30 -0.88
N GLY A 330 28.65 15.91 -1.83
CA GLY A 330 28.98 17.22 -2.38
C GLY A 330 30.13 17.17 -3.40
N ALA A 331 31.08 18.11 -3.30
CA ALA A 331 32.21 18.18 -4.22
C ALA A 331 33.26 17.11 -3.91
N PRO A 332 34.03 16.60 -4.90
CA PRO A 332 35.09 15.62 -4.67
C PRO A 332 36.13 16.02 -3.61
N SER A 333 36.38 17.32 -3.43
CA SER A 333 37.27 17.85 -2.38
C SER A 333 36.78 17.59 -0.96
N GLN A 334 35.51 17.22 -0.76
CA GLN A 334 34.99 16.84 0.55
C GLN A 334 35.49 15.45 0.97
N LEU A 335 35.84 14.57 0.01
CA LEU A 335 36.38 13.25 0.31
C LEU A 335 37.73 13.33 1.03
N GLU A 336 38.48 14.40 0.82
CA GLU A 336 39.75 14.67 1.51
C GLU A 336 39.57 14.98 3.01
N LYS A 337 38.34 15.23 3.45
CA LYS A 337 38.01 15.57 4.85
C LYS A 337 37.35 14.42 5.60
N ILE A 338 37.07 13.30 4.93
CA ILE A 338 36.39 12.16 5.54
C ILE A 338 37.47 11.24 6.13
N ASP A 339 37.68 11.33 7.45
CA ASP A 339 38.70 10.56 8.17
C ASP A 339 38.52 9.06 7.97
N MET A 340 37.28 8.57 7.91
CA MET A 340 37.00 7.15 7.68
C MET A 340 37.54 6.62 6.34
N LEU A 341 37.79 7.46 5.32
CA LEU A 341 38.42 6.98 4.08
C LEU A 341 39.90 6.62 4.26
N ASP A 342 40.57 7.17 5.28
CA ASP A 342 41.93 6.79 5.68
C ASP A 342 41.95 5.44 6.39
N TYR A 343 40.98 5.20 7.29
CA TYR A 343 40.99 4.03 8.18
C TYR A 343 40.18 2.83 7.68
N ALA A 344 39.14 3.02 6.87
CA ALA A 344 38.25 1.93 6.44
C ALA A 344 38.98 0.91 5.58
N GLU A 345 38.90 -0.37 5.95
CA GLU A 345 39.45 -1.48 5.19
C GLU A 345 38.61 -1.79 3.94
N LEU A 346 37.32 -1.44 4.02
CA LEU A 346 36.37 -1.59 2.93
C LEU A 346 35.39 -0.42 2.94
N VAL A 347 35.14 0.15 1.76
CA VAL A 347 34.16 1.21 1.57
C VAL A 347 32.99 0.67 0.74
N VAL A 348 31.77 0.92 1.23
CA VAL A 348 30.52 0.58 0.57
C VAL A 348 29.88 1.87 0.05
N LEU A 349 29.87 2.03 -1.26
CA LEU A 349 29.10 3.09 -1.91
C LEU A 349 27.69 2.56 -2.18
N ASN A 350 26.83 2.71 -1.18
CA ASN A 350 25.45 2.22 -1.19
C ASN A 350 24.50 3.21 -1.89
N LYS A 351 23.29 2.74 -2.21
CA LYS A 351 22.30 3.48 -3.01
C LYS A 351 22.86 3.84 -4.39
N PHE A 352 23.53 2.87 -5.01
CA PHE A 352 24.20 3.03 -6.29
C PHE A 352 23.24 3.25 -7.47
N ASP A 353 21.94 3.09 -7.25
CA ASP A 353 20.84 3.48 -8.13
C ASP A 353 20.67 5.00 -8.26
N LYS A 354 21.26 5.79 -7.35
CA LYS A 354 21.17 7.25 -7.38
C LYS A 354 22.01 7.87 -8.50
N ARG A 355 21.55 9.03 -8.98
CA ARG A 355 22.27 9.82 -9.98
C ARG A 355 23.68 10.18 -9.48
N GLY A 356 24.66 10.10 -10.37
CA GLY A 356 26.06 10.43 -10.09
C GLY A 356 26.83 9.34 -9.33
N ALA A 357 26.24 8.16 -9.11
CA ALA A 357 26.91 7.07 -8.40
C ALA A 357 28.18 6.56 -9.10
N GLU A 358 28.21 6.51 -10.43
CA GLU A 358 29.42 6.13 -11.19
C GLU A 358 30.58 7.12 -10.99
N ASP A 359 30.29 8.43 -11.06
CA ASP A 359 31.28 9.47 -10.79
C ASP A 359 31.75 9.42 -9.33
N ALA A 360 30.83 9.22 -8.40
CA ALA A 360 31.12 9.01 -6.99
C ALA A 360 32.07 7.81 -6.76
N LEU A 361 31.82 6.67 -7.41
CA LEU A 361 32.67 5.48 -7.30
C LEU A 361 34.09 5.77 -7.76
N ARG A 362 34.24 6.45 -8.91
CA ARG A 362 35.54 6.86 -9.43
C ARG A 362 36.27 7.76 -8.45
N ASP A 363 35.58 8.77 -7.91
CA ASP A 363 36.20 9.78 -7.07
C ASP A 363 36.58 9.22 -5.69
N VAL A 364 35.74 8.35 -5.11
CA VAL A 364 36.05 7.61 -3.87
C VAL A 364 37.22 6.65 -4.06
N ARG A 365 37.26 5.90 -5.17
CA ARG A 365 38.42 5.03 -5.50
C ARG A 365 39.72 5.82 -5.63
N LYS A 366 39.67 6.96 -6.33
CA LYS A 366 40.83 7.86 -6.46
C LYS A 366 41.29 8.37 -5.10
N GLN A 367 40.37 8.79 -4.24
CA GLN A 367 40.72 9.28 -2.91
C GLN A 367 41.30 8.16 -2.05
N TRP A 368 40.68 6.98 -2.03
CA TRP A 368 41.18 5.82 -1.29
C TRP A 368 42.61 5.45 -1.70
N LYS A 369 42.92 5.47 -3.01
CA LYS A 369 44.29 5.25 -3.53
C LYS A 369 45.27 6.32 -3.06
N ARG A 370 44.87 7.59 -3.07
CA ARG A 370 45.71 8.72 -2.62
C ARG A 370 46.08 8.58 -1.16
N ASN A 371 45.09 8.29 -0.30
CA ASN A 371 45.26 8.13 1.14
C ASN A 371 46.28 7.02 1.47
N ARG A 372 46.37 5.99 0.63
CA ARG A 372 47.30 4.84 0.82
C ARG A 372 48.53 4.85 -0.09
N VAL A 373 48.75 5.92 -0.86
CA VAL A 373 49.86 6.04 -1.84
C VAL A 373 49.88 4.87 -2.84
N ALA A 374 48.73 4.28 -3.13
CA ALA A 374 48.57 3.06 -3.93
C ALA A 374 48.25 3.37 -5.41
N PHE A 375 49.00 4.28 -6.03
CA PHE A 375 48.68 4.81 -7.36
C PHE A 375 48.70 3.78 -8.50
N THR A 376 49.45 2.68 -8.35
CA THR A 376 49.56 1.61 -9.34
C THR A 376 48.52 0.50 -9.19
N MET A 377 47.72 0.52 -8.12
CA MET A 377 46.63 -0.44 -7.90
C MET A 377 45.55 -0.27 -8.97
N LYS A 378 45.03 -1.36 -9.55
CA LYS A 378 43.91 -1.26 -10.50
C LYS A 378 42.64 -0.89 -9.77
N ASP A 379 41.72 -0.18 -10.42
CA ASP A 379 40.45 0.25 -9.80
C ASP A 379 39.62 -0.95 -9.29
N GLU A 380 39.71 -2.10 -9.96
CA GLU A 380 39.03 -3.35 -9.58
C GLU A 380 39.56 -3.98 -8.29
N ASP A 381 40.80 -3.68 -7.92
CA ASP A 381 41.46 -4.20 -6.71
C ASP A 381 41.27 -3.26 -5.50
N VAL A 382 40.75 -2.05 -5.73
CA VAL A 382 40.44 -1.09 -4.67
C VAL A 382 39.21 -1.60 -3.90
N PRO A 383 39.25 -1.71 -2.56
CA PRO A 383 38.14 -2.21 -1.77
C PRO A 383 37.03 -1.15 -1.58
N VAL A 384 36.53 -0.61 -2.70
CA VAL A 384 35.41 0.32 -2.79
C VAL A 384 34.37 -0.31 -3.72
N TYR A 385 33.25 -0.71 -3.13
CA TYR A 385 32.23 -1.53 -3.77
C TYR A 385 30.93 -0.74 -3.98
N PRO A 386 30.38 -0.71 -5.20
CA PRO A 386 29.05 -0.17 -5.47
C PRO A 386 27.98 -1.18 -5.03
N THR A 387 26.99 -0.74 -4.26
CA THR A 387 25.93 -1.64 -3.75
C THR A 387 24.56 -0.99 -3.77
N ILE A 388 23.52 -1.82 -3.89
CA ILE A 388 22.12 -1.41 -3.73
C ILE A 388 21.49 -2.34 -2.68
N ALA A 389 21.62 -2.01 -1.39
CA ALA A 389 21.12 -2.88 -0.32
C ALA A 389 19.58 -3.02 -0.32
N SER A 390 18.84 -2.10 -0.94
CA SER A 390 17.39 -2.20 -1.14
C SER A 390 16.99 -3.22 -2.21
N GLN A 391 17.93 -3.60 -3.09
CA GLN A 391 17.71 -4.58 -4.14
C GLN A 391 17.97 -5.99 -3.61
N PHE A 392 16.97 -6.85 -3.69
CA PHE A 392 17.12 -8.25 -3.29
C PHE A 392 18.18 -8.94 -4.14
N ASN A 393 19.06 -9.70 -3.48
CA ASN A 393 20.17 -10.43 -4.10
C ASN A 393 21.04 -9.54 -5.02
N ASP A 394 21.33 -8.31 -4.57
CA ASP A 394 22.18 -7.37 -5.29
C ASP A 394 23.57 -7.98 -5.60
N PRO A 395 24.01 -8.01 -6.88
CA PRO A 395 25.34 -8.54 -7.23
C PRO A 395 26.47 -7.70 -6.64
N GLY A 396 26.25 -6.39 -6.43
CA GLY A 396 27.21 -5.50 -5.77
C GLY A 396 27.49 -5.94 -4.33
N ILE A 397 26.45 -6.20 -3.54
CA ILE A 397 26.55 -6.75 -2.18
C ILE A 397 27.24 -8.12 -2.19
N SER A 398 26.86 -9.03 -3.11
CA SER A 398 27.46 -10.38 -3.19
C SER A 398 28.96 -10.33 -3.53
N TRP A 399 29.36 -9.47 -4.46
CA TRP A 399 30.77 -9.22 -4.78
C TRP A 399 31.54 -8.61 -3.60
N MET A 400 30.92 -7.64 -2.91
CA MET A 400 31.49 -7.03 -1.71
C MET A 400 31.66 -8.05 -0.58
N PHE A 401 30.65 -8.88 -0.33
CA PHE A 401 30.64 -9.90 0.72
C PHE A 401 31.74 -10.97 0.50
N ALA A 402 31.90 -11.48 -0.72
CA ALA A 402 32.97 -12.43 -1.03
C ALA A 402 34.36 -11.83 -0.74
N ASN A 403 34.55 -10.54 -1.04
CA ASN A 403 35.79 -9.85 -0.73
C ASN A 403 35.94 -9.50 0.75
N LEU A 404 34.85 -9.19 1.45
CA LEU A 404 34.83 -9.02 2.90
C LEU A 404 35.33 -10.30 3.59
N CYS A 405 34.79 -11.48 3.23
CA CYS A 405 35.27 -12.75 3.78
C CYS A 405 36.77 -12.94 3.53
N ARG A 406 37.25 -12.71 2.29
CA ARG A 406 38.67 -12.82 1.95
C ARG A 406 39.56 -11.88 2.76
N LEU A 407 39.16 -10.60 2.88
CA LEU A 407 39.93 -9.58 3.60
C LEU A 407 39.89 -9.81 5.12
N LEU A 408 38.75 -10.25 5.65
CA LEU A 408 38.58 -10.58 7.06
C LEU A 408 39.42 -11.81 7.44
N SER A 409 39.42 -12.85 6.62
CA SER A 409 40.30 -14.02 6.80
C SER A 409 41.79 -13.69 6.73
N ALA A 410 42.18 -12.68 5.93
CA ALA A 410 43.57 -12.26 5.87
C ALA A 410 44.04 -11.50 7.12
N ARG A 411 43.10 -10.83 7.83
CA ARG A 411 43.40 -10.03 9.03
C ARG A 411 43.14 -10.75 10.35
N THR A 412 42.28 -11.76 10.32
CA THR A 412 41.83 -12.50 11.51
C THR A 412 42.17 -13.97 11.36
N LYS A 413 41.83 -14.80 12.35
CA LYS A 413 41.99 -16.26 12.28
C LYS A 413 40.74 -16.97 11.73
N ALA A 414 39.75 -16.23 11.25
CA ALA A 414 38.52 -16.80 10.71
C ALA A 414 38.77 -17.38 9.31
N GLU A 415 38.41 -18.65 9.08
CA GLU A 415 38.47 -19.27 7.75
C GLU A 415 37.11 -19.13 7.06
N LEU A 416 36.97 -18.10 6.20
CA LEU A 416 35.71 -17.76 5.54
C LEU A 416 35.86 -17.90 4.02
N ALA A 417 35.29 -18.97 3.46
CA ALA A 417 35.30 -19.24 2.02
C ALA A 417 33.86 -19.42 1.51
N PRO A 418 33.13 -18.34 1.20
CA PRO A 418 31.75 -18.43 0.75
C PRO A 418 31.65 -18.96 -0.68
N GLN A 419 30.67 -19.82 -0.96
CA GLN A 419 30.35 -20.29 -2.30
C GLN A 419 29.27 -19.39 -2.93
N ILE A 420 29.68 -18.23 -3.44
CA ILE A 420 28.78 -17.26 -4.07
C ILE A 420 29.26 -16.94 -5.48
N ASP A 421 28.33 -16.90 -6.43
CA ASP A 421 28.60 -16.42 -7.78
C ASP A 421 28.90 -14.91 -7.77
N THR A 422 30.11 -14.55 -8.20
CA THR A 422 30.59 -13.16 -8.31
C THR A 422 30.92 -12.78 -9.75
N THR A 423 30.39 -13.52 -10.74
CA THR A 423 30.54 -13.21 -12.16
C THR A 423 29.94 -11.84 -12.50
N LEU A 424 28.79 -11.52 -11.92
CA LEU A 424 28.18 -10.19 -11.93
C LEU A 424 28.68 -9.39 -10.73
N LYS A 425 29.42 -8.31 -10.97
CA LYS A 425 30.01 -7.45 -9.92
C LYS A 425 29.30 -6.10 -9.76
N GLU A 426 28.83 -5.54 -10.87
CA GLU A 426 28.20 -4.22 -10.86
C GLU A 426 26.71 -4.34 -10.60
N PRO A 427 26.17 -3.62 -9.59
CA PRO A 427 24.74 -3.55 -9.37
C PRO A 427 24.09 -2.90 -10.59
N ARG A 428 23.11 -3.59 -11.17
CA ARG A 428 22.27 -3.02 -12.21
C ARG A 428 21.00 -2.52 -11.54
N ALA A 429 20.93 -1.22 -11.29
CA ALA A 429 19.69 -0.58 -10.90
C ALA A 429 18.62 -0.92 -11.94
N THR A 430 17.57 -1.64 -11.54
CA THR A 430 16.40 -1.82 -12.39
C THR A 430 15.69 -0.47 -12.42
N VAL A 431 16.08 0.41 -13.34
CA VAL A 431 15.45 1.72 -13.50
C VAL A 431 14.01 1.51 -13.95
N LEU A 432 13.07 1.55 -12.99
CA LEU A 432 11.64 1.35 -13.25
C LEU A 432 11.07 2.45 -14.16
N ILE A 433 11.52 3.68 -13.96
CA ILE A 433 11.17 4.84 -14.79
C ILE A 433 12.47 5.52 -15.26
N PRO A 434 12.71 5.61 -16.59
CA PRO A 434 13.92 6.24 -17.12
C PRO A 434 14.11 7.67 -16.62
N GLY A 435 15.36 8.06 -16.35
CA GLY A 435 15.71 9.39 -15.83
C GLY A 435 15.14 10.57 -16.65
N SER A 436 15.01 10.42 -17.97
CA SER A 436 14.42 11.43 -18.86
C SER A 436 12.92 11.64 -18.66
N ARG A 437 12.23 10.72 -17.97
CA ARG A 437 10.78 10.75 -17.75
C ARG A 437 10.39 11.11 -16.32
N VAL A 438 11.36 11.31 -15.42
CA VAL A 438 11.14 11.54 -13.97
C VAL A 438 10.30 12.78 -13.66
N ARG A 439 10.24 13.77 -14.57
CA ARG A 439 9.47 15.02 -14.40
C ARG A 439 8.01 14.94 -14.88
N TYR A 440 7.48 13.74 -15.13
CA TYR A 440 6.13 13.53 -15.67
C TYR A 440 5.02 14.25 -14.91
N LEU A 441 5.08 14.30 -13.57
CA LEU A 441 4.07 14.98 -12.76
C LEU A 441 4.11 16.50 -12.92
N ALA A 442 5.30 17.10 -12.92
CA ALA A 442 5.46 18.54 -13.17
C ALA A 442 5.00 18.91 -14.59
N GLU A 443 5.33 18.10 -15.58
CA GLU A 443 4.88 18.31 -16.97
C GLU A 443 3.35 18.23 -17.09
N ILE A 444 2.68 17.33 -16.36
CA ILE A 444 1.20 17.27 -16.30
C ILE A 444 0.63 18.54 -15.66
N ALA A 445 1.22 19.02 -14.56
CA ALA A 445 0.79 20.24 -13.89
C ALA A 445 0.96 21.49 -14.78
N GLU A 446 2.11 21.64 -15.43
CA GLU A 446 2.40 22.73 -16.37
C GLU A 446 1.40 22.73 -17.55
N GLN A 447 1.15 21.55 -18.13
CA GLN A 447 0.17 21.39 -19.21
C GLN A 447 -1.26 21.71 -18.75
N GLY A 448 -1.67 21.23 -17.58
CA GLY A 448 -2.98 21.50 -17.00
C GLY A 448 -3.25 23.00 -16.82
N ARG A 449 -2.28 23.74 -16.29
CA ARG A 449 -2.36 25.21 -16.17
C ARG A 449 -2.37 25.89 -17.53
N GLY A 450 -1.55 25.42 -18.47
CA GLY A 450 -1.54 25.92 -19.85
C GLY A 450 -2.87 25.73 -20.58
N ILE A 451 -3.57 24.62 -20.34
CA ILE A 451 -4.92 24.37 -20.86
C ILE A 451 -5.90 25.37 -20.27
N ASN A 452 -5.89 25.57 -18.94
CA ASN A 452 -6.79 26.52 -18.30
C ASN A 452 -6.58 27.96 -18.81
N ALA A 453 -5.33 28.42 -18.95
CA ALA A 453 -5.02 29.73 -19.51
C ALA A 453 -5.46 29.86 -20.99
N ARG A 454 -5.35 28.78 -21.77
CA ARG A 454 -5.84 28.76 -23.16
C ARG A 454 -7.36 28.85 -23.22
N ILE A 455 -8.07 28.13 -22.35
CA ILE A 455 -9.55 28.19 -22.26
C ILE A 455 -9.99 29.62 -21.97
N GLU A 456 -9.35 30.30 -21.01
CA GLU A 456 -9.65 31.71 -20.69
C GLU A 456 -9.42 32.64 -21.88
N SER A 457 -8.27 32.52 -22.55
CA SER A 457 -7.97 33.31 -23.75
C SER A 457 -8.96 33.05 -24.89
N GLN A 458 -9.34 31.79 -25.12
CA GLN A 458 -10.32 31.43 -26.15
C GLN A 458 -11.73 31.93 -25.80
N ALA A 459 -12.09 31.94 -24.52
CA ALA A 459 -13.37 32.48 -24.04
C ALA A 459 -13.47 33.99 -24.28
N GLU A 460 -12.41 34.75 -24.00
CA GLU A 460 -12.36 36.20 -24.29
C GLU A 460 -12.50 36.48 -25.79
N VAL A 461 -11.86 35.67 -26.64
CA VAL A 461 -11.99 35.77 -28.10
C VAL A 461 -13.42 35.45 -28.55
N ALA A 462 -14.04 34.41 -27.98
CA ALA A 462 -15.41 34.03 -28.30
C ALA A 462 -16.41 35.11 -27.89
N GLU A 463 -16.23 35.71 -26.72
CA GLU A 463 -17.05 36.82 -26.24
C GLU A 463 -16.89 38.07 -27.12
N ARG A 464 -15.67 38.39 -27.54
CA ARG A 464 -15.42 39.47 -28.51
C ARG A 464 -16.09 39.20 -29.86
N ALA A 465 -15.98 37.98 -30.39
CA ALA A 465 -16.64 37.60 -31.63
C ALA A 465 -18.16 37.73 -31.52
N GLN A 466 -18.73 37.31 -30.39
CA GLN A 466 -20.16 37.45 -30.14
C GLN A 466 -20.59 38.91 -30.06
N GLY A 467 -19.87 39.74 -29.31
CA GLY A 467 -20.18 41.16 -29.17
C GLY A 467 -20.14 41.90 -30.51
N LEU A 468 -19.17 41.59 -31.37
CA LEU A 468 -19.09 42.14 -32.73
C LEU A 468 -20.25 41.67 -33.61
N TRP A 469 -20.58 40.38 -33.56
CA TRP A 469 -21.72 39.83 -34.31
C TRP A 469 -23.06 40.44 -33.87
N GLN A 470 -23.26 40.60 -32.56
CA GLN A 470 -24.45 41.24 -32.00
C GLN A 470 -24.53 42.72 -32.41
N ALA A 471 -23.41 43.46 -32.36
CA ALA A 471 -23.38 44.85 -32.81
C ALA A 471 -23.72 44.98 -34.30
N LEU A 472 -23.14 44.12 -35.15
CA LEU A 472 -23.44 44.09 -36.59
C LEU A 472 -24.90 43.73 -36.86
N LYS A 473 -25.49 42.83 -36.07
CA LYS A 473 -26.91 42.49 -36.12
C LYS A 473 -27.81 43.66 -35.74
N GLU A 474 -27.48 44.37 -34.66
CA GLU A 474 -28.27 45.52 -34.19
C GLU A 474 -28.16 46.73 -35.14
N LEU A 475 -27.10 46.79 -35.95
CA LEU A 475 -26.92 47.77 -37.02
C LEU A 475 -27.60 47.36 -38.34
N ASP A 476 -28.40 46.28 -38.35
CA ASP A 476 -29.09 45.74 -39.53
C ASP A 476 -28.14 45.49 -40.73
N ASP A 477 -26.95 44.92 -40.48
CA ASP A 477 -26.01 44.62 -41.55
C ASP A 477 -26.58 43.59 -42.54
N ALA A 478 -26.89 44.03 -43.77
CA ALA A 478 -27.44 43.21 -44.84
C ALA A 478 -26.55 42.03 -45.27
N ALA A 479 -25.25 42.08 -44.97
CA ALA A 479 -24.29 41.01 -45.30
C ALA A 479 -23.96 40.10 -44.11
N LEU A 480 -24.64 40.25 -42.96
CA LEU A 480 -24.36 39.50 -41.74
C LEU A 480 -24.47 37.98 -41.97
N PRO A 481 -23.39 37.21 -41.76
CA PRO A 481 -23.43 35.75 -41.86
C PRO A 481 -24.13 35.13 -40.63
N ASN A 482 -24.39 33.82 -40.68
CA ASN A 482 -24.85 33.12 -39.47
C ASN A 482 -23.81 33.27 -38.34
N ALA A 483 -24.27 33.10 -37.11
CA ALA A 483 -23.39 33.08 -35.95
C ALA A 483 -22.21 32.11 -36.17
N LEU A 484 -20.98 32.60 -35.93
CA LEU A 484 -19.71 31.87 -36.10
C LEU A 484 -19.31 31.54 -37.55
N ASP A 485 -20.05 31.99 -38.56
CA ASP A 485 -19.63 31.93 -39.96
C ASP A 485 -18.82 33.18 -40.32
N LEU A 486 -17.89 33.05 -41.28
CA LEU A 486 -17.06 34.17 -41.75
C LEU A 486 -17.79 34.94 -42.84
N TYR A 487 -17.58 36.26 -42.89
CA TYR A 487 -17.90 37.07 -44.07
C TYR A 487 -17.07 36.62 -45.27
N ALA A 488 -17.70 36.64 -46.45
CA ALA A 488 -17.02 36.48 -47.72
C ALA A 488 -16.08 37.67 -48.01
N GLY A 489 -15.01 37.43 -48.79
CA GLY A 489 -13.94 38.42 -48.99
C GLY A 489 -14.39 39.72 -49.67
N ASP A 490 -15.44 39.68 -50.48
CA ASP A 490 -16.06 40.84 -51.13
C ASP A 490 -16.82 41.73 -50.13
N ALA A 491 -17.43 41.14 -49.09
CA ALA A 491 -18.11 41.88 -48.02
C ALA A 491 -17.16 42.62 -47.06
N LEU A 492 -15.87 42.30 -47.11
CA LEU A 492 -14.80 42.91 -46.29
C LEU A 492 -14.10 44.08 -46.99
N LEU A 493 -14.35 44.29 -48.28
CA LEU A 493 -13.72 45.32 -49.10
C LEU A 493 -14.75 46.40 -49.50
N PRO A 494 -14.30 47.64 -49.79
CA PRO A 494 -15.17 48.64 -50.39
C PRO A 494 -15.68 48.14 -51.75
N SER A 495 -17.00 48.13 -51.97
CA SER A 495 -17.60 47.66 -53.24
C SER A 495 -17.04 48.44 -54.44
N PRO A 496 -16.60 47.80 -55.53
CA PRO A 496 -16.04 48.48 -56.71
C PRO A 496 -17.05 49.27 -57.57
N ALA A 497 -18.34 49.29 -57.25
CA ALA A 497 -19.38 49.79 -58.16
C ALA A 497 -20.21 50.96 -57.60
N GLY A 498 -20.08 52.13 -58.26
CA GLY A 498 -21.11 53.17 -58.28
C GLY A 498 -20.76 54.46 -57.55
N ARG A 499 -20.46 55.53 -58.31
CA ARG A 499 -20.33 56.90 -57.82
C ARG A 499 -21.63 57.32 -57.09
N GLY A 500 -21.61 57.35 -55.76
CA GLY A 500 -22.69 57.93 -54.94
C GLY A 500 -23.09 57.16 -53.68
N ALA A 501 -22.73 55.89 -53.51
CA ALA A 501 -23.02 55.14 -52.28
C ALA A 501 -21.93 55.39 -51.23
N GLN A 502 -22.29 56.01 -50.10
CA GLN A 502 -21.39 56.26 -48.98
C GLN A 502 -21.10 54.94 -48.26
N VAL A 503 -19.91 54.37 -48.45
CA VAL A 503 -19.48 53.15 -47.75
C VAL A 503 -19.26 53.46 -46.28
N ASP A 504 -20.03 52.83 -45.39
CA ASP A 504 -19.80 52.95 -43.95
C ASP A 504 -18.53 52.18 -43.56
N ARG A 505 -17.45 52.93 -43.33
CA ARG A 505 -16.16 52.39 -42.92
C ARG A 505 -16.23 51.70 -41.56
N SER A 506 -17.13 52.12 -40.68
CA SER A 506 -17.29 51.52 -39.35
C SER A 506 -17.84 50.09 -39.49
N LEU A 507 -18.83 49.89 -40.36
CA LEU A 507 -19.35 48.55 -40.67
C LEU A 507 -18.26 47.65 -41.27
N LEU A 508 -17.48 48.13 -42.24
CA LEU A 508 -16.37 47.35 -42.81
C LEU A 508 -15.34 46.93 -41.76
N ILE A 509 -14.96 47.85 -40.86
CA ILE A 509 -14.03 47.54 -39.77
C ILE A 509 -14.64 46.50 -38.83
N LEU A 510 -15.91 46.63 -38.45
CA LEU A 510 -16.58 45.66 -37.58
C LEU A 510 -16.64 44.27 -38.21
N ARG A 511 -16.95 44.16 -39.51
CA ARG A 511 -16.92 42.89 -40.25
C ARG A 511 -15.53 42.25 -40.26
N GLN A 512 -14.49 43.05 -40.56
CA GLN A 512 -13.09 42.59 -40.52
C GLN A 512 -12.71 42.11 -39.13
N ARG A 513 -13.02 42.88 -38.08
CA ARG A 513 -12.74 42.50 -36.69
C ARG A 513 -13.50 41.26 -36.25
N TYR A 514 -14.71 41.04 -36.75
CA TYR A 514 -15.46 39.83 -36.46
C TYR A 514 -14.82 38.61 -37.13
N ASN A 515 -14.44 38.71 -38.41
CA ASN A 515 -13.68 37.65 -39.08
C ASN A 515 -12.35 37.36 -38.36
N ASP A 516 -11.60 38.40 -37.99
CA ASP A 516 -10.36 38.26 -37.21
C ASP A 516 -10.60 37.49 -35.90
N ALA A 517 -11.67 37.82 -35.17
CA ALA A 517 -12.01 37.19 -33.91
C ALA A 517 -12.41 35.72 -34.08
N VAL A 518 -13.29 35.41 -35.05
CA VAL A 518 -13.68 34.01 -35.35
C VAL A 518 -12.49 33.18 -35.83
N GLN A 519 -11.59 33.76 -36.64
CA GLN A 519 -10.38 33.09 -37.10
C GLN A 519 -9.32 32.91 -36.00
N SER A 520 -9.40 33.68 -34.92
CA SER A 520 -8.53 33.54 -33.75
C SER A 520 -8.99 32.42 -32.80
N LEU A 521 -10.21 31.91 -32.98
CA LEU A 521 -10.67 30.71 -32.27
C LEU A 521 -9.99 29.48 -32.84
N ASP A 522 -9.55 28.58 -31.96
CA ASP A 522 -9.04 27.29 -32.38
C ASP A 522 -10.16 26.39 -32.96
N SER A 523 -9.75 25.35 -33.69
CA SER A 523 -10.69 24.45 -34.35
C SER A 523 -11.59 23.68 -33.39
N GLU A 524 -11.11 23.40 -32.17
CA GLU A 524 -11.89 22.67 -31.17
C GLU A 524 -12.97 23.57 -30.57
N ALA A 525 -12.62 24.80 -30.19
CA ALA A 525 -13.53 25.81 -29.67
C ALA A 525 -14.64 26.14 -30.68
N LEU A 526 -14.27 26.41 -31.93
CA LEU A 526 -15.24 26.71 -32.99
C LEU A 526 -16.19 25.53 -33.24
N ARG A 527 -15.66 24.30 -33.24
CA ARG A 527 -16.47 23.09 -33.38
C ARG A 527 -17.44 22.91 -32.20
N LEU A 528 -16.95 23.05 -30.96
CA LEU A 528 -17.76 22.92 -29.75
C LEU A 528 -18.93 23.92 -29.74
N LEU A 529 -18.68 25.18 -30.08
CA LEU A 529 -19.72 26.21 -30.15
C LEU A 529 -20.73 25.95 -31.27
N ARG A 530 -20.27 25.50 -32.45
CA ARG A 530 -21.16 25.17 -33.59
C ARG A 530 -22.00 23.92 -33.35
N GLU A 531 -21.47 22.91 -32.66
CA GLU A 531 -22.19 21.67 -32.34
C GLU A 531 -23.14 21.84 -31.15
N TRP A 532 -22.97 22.88 -30.32
CA TRP A 532 -23.75 23.07 -29.10
C TRP A 532 -25.27 23.01 -29.31
N PRO A 533 -25.88 23.68 -30.31
CA PRO A 533 -27.33 23.61 -30.52
C PRO A 533 -27.85 22.17 -30.69
N ALA A 534 -27.10 21.32 -31.40
CA ALA A 534 -27.46 19.91 -31.58
C ALA A 534 -27.29 19.10 -30.29
N ARG A 535 -26.22 19.37 -29.52
CA ARG A 535 -25.99 18.72 -28.21
C ARG A 535 -27.05 19.12 -27.19
N LEU A 536 -27.39 20.39 -27.10
CA LEU A 536 -28.45 20.90 -26.24
C LEU A 536 -29.77 20.19 -26.58
N LYS A 537 -30.11 20.12 -27.86
CA LYS A 537 -31.30 19.39 -28.34
C LYS A 537 -31.31 17.93 -27.87
N SER A 538 -30.16 17.25 -27.88
CA SER A 538 -30.06 15.84 -27.46
C SER A 538 -30.44 15.59 -25.99
N ILE A 539 -30.34 16.60 -25.12
CA ILE A 539 -30.71 16.49 -23.70
C ILE A 539 -32.03 17.18 -23.35
N THR A 540 -32.57 18.02 -24.24
CA THR A 540 -33.85 18.73 -24.02
C THR A 540 -35.04 18.15 -24.78
N GLU A 541 -34.82 17.35 -25.83
CA GLU A 541 -35.91 16.60 -26.47
C GLU A 541 -36.42 15.50 -25.52
N PRO A 542 -37.69 15.06 -25.62
CA PRO A 542 -38.25 14.05 -24.71
C PRO A 542 -37.46 12.73 -24.68
N VAL A 543 -36.88 12.35 -25.84
CA VAL A 543 -36.13 11.11 -26.02
C VAL A 543 -34.85 11.40 -26.78
N ASN A 544 -33.77 10.73 -26.38
CA ASN A 544 -32.50 10.71 -27.08
C ASN A 544 -32.12 9.27 -27.47
N GLU A 545 -31.36 9.13 -28.55
CA GLU A 545 -30.84 7.84 -29.01
C GLU A 545 -29.33 7.96 -29.27
N TYR A 546 -28.54 7.05 -28.71
CA TYR A 546 -27.09 7.01 -28.90
C TYR A 546 -26.58 5.58 -29.08
N GLN A 547 -25.39 5.42 -29.64
CA GLN A 547 -24.80 4.11 -29.96
C GLN A 547 -23.84 3.66 -28.86
N VAL A 548 -23.96 2.41 -28.40
CA VAL A 548 -22.98 1.75 -27.53
C VAL A 548 -22.62 0.40 -28.12
N ARG A 549 -21.36 0.24 -28.53
CA ARG A 549 -20.85 -1.01 -29.13
C ARG A 549 -21.75 -1.54 -30.27
N GLY A 550 -22.26 -0.63 -31.11
CA GLY A 550 -23.15 -0.93 -32.23
C GLY A 550 -24.62 -1.20 -31.87
N LYS A 551 -25.03 -1.00 -30.60
CA LYS A 551 -26.42 -1.07 -30.17
C LYS A 551 -26.98 0.33 -29.96
N THR A 552 -28.13 0.62 -30.56
CA THR A 552 -28.89 1.85 -30.27
C THR A 552 -29.49 1.76 -28.87
N ILE A 553 -29.14 2.69 -28.00
CA ILE A 553 -29.74 2.86 -26.68
C ILE A 553 -30.67 4.08 -26.76
N ARG A 554 -31.94 3.84 -26.46
CA ARG A 554 -32.97 4.88 -26.34
C ARG A 554 -33.11 5.28 -24.88
N VAL A 555 -33.10 6.57 -24.60
CA VAL A 555 -33.19 7.13 -23.24
C VAL A 555 -34.23 8.23 -23.18
N GLU A 556 -35.06 8.19 -22.16
CA GLU A 556 -35.96 9.29 -21.78
C GLU A 556 -35.19 10.36 -21.01
N ASN A 557 -35.27 11.60 -21.47
CA ASN A 557 -34.57 12.73 -20.85
C ASN A 557 -35.31 13.32 -19.66
N TYR A 558 -36.58 12.94 -19.44
CA TYR A 558 -37.41 13.48 -18.37
C TYR A 558 -38.05 12.36 -17.55
N ARG A 559 -38.30 12.65 -16.27
CA ARG A 559 -39.17 11.86 -15.40
C ARG A 559 -40.19 12.78 -14.77
N GLU A 560 -41.44 12.39 -14.85
CA GLU A 560 -42.53 13.10 -14.20
C GLU A 560 -42.48 12.89 -12.69
N SER A 561 -42.48 13.98 -11.93
CA SER A 561 -42.59 13.95 -10.47
C SER A 561 -44.05 13.75 -10.02
N LEU A 562 -44.26 13.46 -8.73
CA LEU A 562 -45.61 13.40 -8.14
C LEU A 562 -46.39 14.72 -8.27
N SER A 563 -45.70 15.84 -8.49
CA SER A 563 -46.30 17.15 -8.74
C SER A 563 -46.39 17.49 -10.24
N HIS A 564 -46.31 16.48 -11.10
CA HIS A 564 -46.43 16.59 -12.56
C HIS A 564 -45.37 17.48 -13.23
N GLN A 565 -44.22 17.66 -12.58
CA GLN A 565 -43.10 18.40 -13.16
C GLN A 565 -42.21 17.45 -13.95
N GLN A 566 -41.82 17.84 -15.16
CA GLN A 566 -40.86 17.10 -15.99
C GLN A 566 -39.45 17.39 -15.50
N ILE A 567 -38.93 16.57 -14.58
CA ILE A 567 -37.57 16.73 -14.06
C ILE A 567 -36.60 16.22 -15.12
N PRO A 568 -35.59 17.00 -15.54
CA PRO A 568 -34.61 16.55 -16.51
C PRO A 568 -33.61 15.57 -15.89
N LYS A 569 -33.17 14.60 -16.69
CA LYS A 569 -32.08 13.68 -16.35
C LYS A 569 -30.73 14.38 -16.44
N ILE A 570 -30.57 15.28 -17.40
CA ILE A 570 -29.40 16.15 -17.54
C ILE A 570 -29.89 17.59 -17.57
N ALA A 571 -29.55 18.37 -16.55
CA ALA A 571 -29.85 19.80 -16.51
C ALA A 571 -28.96 20.55 -17.52
N ALA A 572 -29.59 21.29 -18.43
CA ALA A 572 -28.89 22.07 -19.44
C ALA A 572 -28.44 23.44 -18.89
N PRO A 573 -27.22 23.91 -19.24
CA PRO A 573 -26.79 25.26 -18.90
C PRO A 573 -27.59 26.31 -19.68
N THR A 574 -27.77 27.48 -19.08
CA THR A 574 -28.56 28.60 -19.64
C THR A 574 -27.70 29.77 -20.13
N TYR A 575 -26.39 29.53 -20.32
CA TYR A 575 -25.42 30.54 -20.77
C TYR A 575 -25.81 31.11 -22.14
N ARG A 576 -25.73 32.44 -22.24
CA ARG A 576 -25.93 33.16 -23.50
C ARG A 576 -24.61 33.64 -24.10
N SER A 577 -23.60 33.89 -23.27
CA SER A 577 -22.27 34.28 -23.74
C SER A 577 -21.58 33.11 -24.43
N TRP A 578 -20.99 33.34 -25.61
CA TRP A 578 -20.15 32.33 -26.27
C TRP A 578 -18.89 32.05 -25.45
N GLY A 579 -18.37 33.05 -24.72
CA GLY A 579 -17.25 32.87 -23.80
C GLY A 579 -17.61 31.94 -22.65
N GLU A 580 -18.68 32.24 -21.90
CA GLU A 580 -19.12 31.40 -20.77
C GLU A 580 -19.46 29.97 -21.21
N LEU A 581 -20.17 29.82 -22.34
CA LEU A 581 -20.49 28.52 -22.89
C LEU A 581 -19.22 27.74 -23.27
N LEU A 582 -18.23 28.40 -23.85
CA LEU A 582 -16.97 27.75 -24.22
C LEU A 582 -16.18 27.29 -22.99
N VAL A 583 -16.13 28.11 -21.93
CA VAL A 583 -15.53 27.71 -20.65
C VAL A 583 -16.21 26.45 -20.11
N PHE A 584 -17.54 26.41 -20.09
CA PHE A 584 -18.28 25.22 -19.68
C PHE A 584 -17.92 23.99 -20.54
N LEU A 585 -17.95 24.13 -21.87
CA LEU A 585 -17.70 23.02 -22.80
C LEU A 585 -16.27 22.47 -22.72
N GLN A 586 -15.28 23.31 -22.35
CA GLN A 586 -13.87 22.90 -22.27
C GLN A 586 -13.42 22.51 -20.86
N LYS A 587 -14.04 23.04 -19.78
CA LYS A 587 -13.71 22.67 -18.39
C LYS A 587 -14.56 21.53 -17.85
N GLU A 588 -15.84 21.47 -18.20
CA GLU A 588 -16.78 20.54 -17.56
C GLU A 588 -17.52 19.62 -18.53
N ASN A 589 -18.09 20.21 -19.58
CA ASN A 589 -18.93 19.61 -20.60
C ASN A 589 -20.12 18.82 -20.06
N LEU A 590 -21.00 18.34 -20.94
CA LEU A 590 -22.03 17.37 -20.57
C LEU A 590 -21.38 16.02 -20.22
N PRO A 591 -21.99 15.20 -19.35
CA PRO A 591 -21.52 13.85 -19.08
C PRO A 591 -21.28 13.05 -20.38
N GLY A 592 -20.23 12.23 -20.39
CA GLY A 592 -19.81 11.46 -21.57
C GLY A 592 -19.01 12.23 -22.62
N SER A 593 -18.72 13.51 -22.39
CA SER A 593 -17.88 14.33 -23.29
C SER A 593 -16.61 14.81 -22.59
N TYR A 594 -15.50 14.91 -23.33
CA TYR A 594 -14.23 15.45 -22.81
C TYR A 594 -14.43 16.85 -22.19
N PRO A 595 -13.81 17.17 -21.02
CA PRO A 595 -12.85 16.35 -20.25
C PRO A 595 -13.49 15.43 -19.20
N TYR A 596 -14.75 15.01 -19.40
CA TYR A 596 -15.50 14.04 -18.59
C TYR A 596 -15.72 14.46 -17.13
N THR A 597 -15.62 15.74 -16.81
CA THR A 597 -15.81 16.29 -15.46
C THR A 597 -17.20 15.95 -14.90
N GLY A 598 -18.25 16.06 -15.73
CA GLY A 598 -19.63 15.67 -15.38
C GLY A 598 -19.89 14.15 -15.30
N GLY A 599 -18.92 13.32 -15.70
CA GLY A 599 -19.03 11.86 -15.73
C GLY A 599 -18.54 11.27 -17.06
N VAL A 600 -18.07 10.03 -17.03
CA VAL A 600 -17.48 9.35 -18.21
C VAL A 600 -18.51 8.78 -19.19
N TYR A 601 -19.78 8.68 -18.78
CA TYR A 601 -20.86 8.18 -19.62
C TYR A 601 -21.91 9.28 -19.85
N PRO A 602 -22.58 9.30 -21.02
CA PRO A 602 -23.64 10.28 -21.28
C PRO A 602 -24.82 10.19 -20.32
N TYR A 603 -25.12 8.96 -19.88
CA TYR A 603 -26.15 8.66 -18.90
C TYR A 603 -25.68 7.54 -17.97
N ARG A 604 -26.23 7.47 -16.76
CA ARG A 604 -26.07 6.34 -15.83
C ARG A 604 -26.71 5.08 -16.42
N ARG A 605 -26.21 3.91 -16.01
CA ARG A 605 -26.73 2.62 -16.50
C ARG A 605 -28.13 2.35 -15.95
N SER A 606 -29.08 2.10 -16.82
CA SER A 606 -30.40 1.59 -16.43
C SER A 606 -30.30 0.12 -16.02
N GLY A 607 -30.69 -0.22 -14.79
CA GLY A 607 -30.72 -1.61 -14.30
C GLY A 607 -29.39 -2.14 -13.76
N GLU A 608 -28.37 -1.32 -13.57
CA GLU A 608 -27.14 -1.70 -12.85
C GLU A 608 -26.79 -0.57 -11.88
N ASP A 609 -27.39 -0.59 -10.69
CA ASP A 609 -27.08 0.37 -9.63
C ASP A 609 -25.59 0.27 -9.25
N PRO A 610 -24.93 1.36 -8.84
CA PRO A 610 -23.51 1.35 -8.49
C PRO A 610 -23.20 0.56 -7.20
N ILE A 611 -24.21 -0.04 -6.57
CA ILE A 611 -24.12 -0.78 -5.32
C ILE A 611 -23.06 -1.88 -5.46
N ARG A 612 -22.07 -1.83 -4.57
CA ARG A 612 -21.04 -2.87 -4.42
C ARG A 612 -20.65 -2.96 -2.95
N MET A 613 -21.27 -3.90 -2.24
CA MET A 613 -21.00 -4.11 -0.81
C MET A 613 -19.79 -5.01 -0.61
N PHE A 614 -18.91 -4.61 0.30
CA PHE A 614 -17.85 -5.47 0.80
C PHE A 614 -18.48 -6.55 1.68
N ALA A 615 -18.09 -7.79 1.42
CA ALA A 615 -18.40 -8.93 2.26
C ALA A 615 -17.22 -9.90 2.27
N GLY A 616 -17.00 -10.51 3.42
CA GLY A 616 -15.92 -11.44 3.65
C GLY A 616 -15.83 -11.72 5.13
N GLU A 617 -16.12 -12.95 5.52
CA GLU A 617 -16.05 -13.37 6.91
C GLU A 617 -16.02 -14.90 7.00
N GLY A 618 -15.20 -15.43 7.89
CA GLY A 618 -15.14 -16.86 8.21
C GLY A 618 -14.68 -17.69 7.01
N THR A 619 -15.41 -18.76 6.75
CA THR A 619 -15.13 -19.72 5.67
C THR A 619 -15.60 -19.22 4.31
N PRO A 620 -15.05 -19.78 3.21
CA PRO A 620 -15.54 -19.51 1.85
C PRO A 620 -17.05 -19.71 1.70
N GLU A 621 -17.61 -20.75 2.32
CA GLU A 621 -19.03 -21.08 2.28
C GLU A 621 -19.89 -20.05 3.02
N ARG A 622 -19.46 -19.56 4.18
CA ARG A 622 -20.18 -18.50 4.91
C ARG A 622 -20.21 -17.21 4.10
N THR A 623 -19.08 -16.83 3.50
CA THR A 623 -19.01 -15.67 2.63
C THR A 623 -19.82 -15.86 1.34
N ASN A 624 -19.83 -17.06 0.75
CA ASN A 624 -20.67 -17.39 -0.40
C ASN A 624 -22.16 -17.18 -0.09
N ARG A 625 -22.64 -17.69 1.05
CA ARG A 625 -24.02 -17.45 1.52
C ARG A 625 -24.34 -15.96 1.63
N ARG A 626 -23.42 -15.16 2.17
CA ARG A 626 -23.58 -13.70 2.26
C ARG A 626 -23.63 -13.04 0.89
N PHE A 627 -22.81 -13.45 -0.08
CA PHE A 627 -22.88 -12.92 -1.45
C PHE A 627 -24.22 -13.22 -2.11
N HIS A 628 -24.74 -14.44 -1.95
CA HIS A 628 -26.06 -14.81 -2.45
C HIS A 628 -27.15 -13.96 -1.81
N TYR A 629 -27.13 -13.80 -0.49
CA TYR A 629 -28.05 -12.92 0.25
C TYR A 629 -28.04 -11.47 -0.27
N LEU A 630 -26.86 -10.87 -0.42
CA LEU A 630 -26.72 -9.49 -0.88
C LEU A 630 -27.14 -9.30 -2.34
N SER A 631 -27.07 -10.37 -3.15
CA SER A 631 -27.41 -10.31 -4.58
C SER A 631 -28.88 -10.62 -4.86
N VAL A 632 -29.67 -11.05 -3.86
CA VAL A 632 -31.09 -11.39 -4.06
C VAL A 632 -31.87 -10.18 -4.60
N GLY A 633 -32.65 -10.43 -5.67
CA GLY A 633 -33.51 -9.42 -6.28
C GLY A 633 -32.78 -8.36 -7.10
N GLN A 634 -31.45 -8.45 -7.23
CA GLN A 634 -30.67 -7.54 -8.06
C GLN A 634 -30.52 -8.08 -9.49
N PRO A 635 -30.67 -7.23 -10.53
CA PRO A 635 -30.50 -7.64 -11.93
C PRO A 635 -29.06 -8.00 -12.32
N ALA A 636 -28.07 -7.62 -11.50
CA ALA A 636 -26.66 -7.90 -11.71
C ALA A 636 -25.95 -8.20 -10.37
N ALA A 637 -25.07 -9.21 -10.36
CA ALA A 637 -24.27 -9.58 -9.21
C ALA A 637 -22.94 -8.81 -9.21
N ARG A 638 -22.80 -7.85 -8.28
CA ARG A 638 -21.60 -7.02 -8.12
C ARG A 638 -20.94 -7.29 -6.77
N LEU A 639 -20.10 -8.33 -6.74
CA LEU A 639 -19.49 -8.82 -5.51
C LEU A 639 -18.24 -8.02 -5.14
N SER A 640 -17.98 -7.83 -3.85
CA SER A 640 -16.72 -7.27 -3.36
C SER A 640 -16.20 -8.07 -2.18
N THR A 641 -15.04 -8.69 -2.36
CA THR A 641 -14.46 -9.65 -1.41
C THR A 641 -13.44 -8.97 -0.51
N ALA A 642 -13.64 -9.10 0.81
CA ALA A 642 -12.68 -8.76 1.84
C ALA A 642 -12.01 -10.06 2.37
N PHE A 643 -10.69 -10.12 2.36
CA PHE A 643 -9.93 -11.29 2.83
C PHE A 643 -9.48 -11.10 4.27
N ASP A 644 -9.36 -12.20 5.01
CA ASP A 644 -8.85 -12.16 6.38
C ASP A 644 -7.37 -11.77 6.40
N SER A 645 -6.88 -11.33 7.56
CA SER A 645 -5.49 -10.88 7.69
C SER A 645 -4.46 -11.98 7.35
N VAL A 646 -4.78 -13.26 7.57
CA VAL A 646 -3.92 -14.39 7.18
C VAL A 646 -3.74 -14.44 5.66
N THR A 647 -4.84 -14.38 4.91
CA THR A 647 -4.82 -14.36 3.43
C THR A 647 -4.19 -13.08 2.89
N LEU A 648 -4.46 -11.92 3.51
CA LEU A 648 -3.90 -10.62 3.10
C LEU A 648 -2.36 -10.60 3.12
N TYR A 649 -1.75 -11.41 3.99
CA TYR A 649 -0.30 -11.54 4.13
C TYR A 649 0.28 -12.78 3.43
N GLY A 650 -0.54 -13.50 2.65
CA GLY A 650 -0.06 -14.61 1.83
C GLY A 650 0.31 -15.86 2.63
N GLU A 651 -0.26 -16.04 3.82
CA GLU A 651 0.04 -17.15 4.72
C GLU A 651 -1.09 -18.20 4.72
N ASP A 652 -0.77 -19.43 5.12
CA ASP A 652 -1.76 -20.48 5.37
C ASP A 652 -2.30 -20.39 6.82
N PRO A 653 -3.57 -20.78 7.07
CA PRO A 653 -4.09 -20.93 8.44
C PRO A 653 -3.29 -21.98 9.23
N ALA A 654 -3.03 -21.70 10.51
CA ALA A 654 -2.20 -22.54 11.38
C ALA A 654 -2.69 -22.55 12.84
N PRO A 655 -2.39 -23.60 13.63
CA PRO A 655 -2.79 -23.68 15.04
C PRO A 655 -1.99 -22.75 15.97
N ARG A 656 -0.93 -22.10 15.48
CA ARG A 656 -0.14 -21.15 16.28
C ARG A 656 -1.06 -20.00 16.73
N PRO A 657 -1.15 -19.66 18.03
CA PRO A 657 -2.22 -18.78 18.55
C PRO A 657 -2.34 -17.42 17.86
N ASP A 658 -1.22 -16.80 17.49
CA ASP A 658 -1.17 -15.50 16.82
C ASP A 658 -1.63 -15.53 15.35
N ILE A 659 -1.65 -16.70 14.71
CA ILE A 659 -2.30 -16.95 13.41
C ILE A 659 -3.75 -17.42 13.65
N TYR A 660 -3.93 -18.39 14.55
CA TYR A 660 -5.20 -19.06 14.81
C TYR A 660 -6.33 -18.08 15.18
N GLY A 661 -6.03 -17.10 16.06
CA GLY A 661 -6.98 -16.06 16.45
C GLY A 661 -7.39 -15.12 15.30
N LYS A 662 -6.74 -15.20 14.13
CA LYS A 662 -6.99 -14.31 12.98
C LYS A 662 -7.66 -15.00 11.79
N ILE A 663 -7.72 -16.33 11.78
CA ILE A 663 -8.32 -17.11 10.69
C ILE A 663 -9.79 -16.73 10.55
N GLY A 664 -10.20 -16.21 9.39
CA GLY A 664 -11.60 -15.86 9.09
C GLY A 664 -12.14 -14.66 9.87
N ASN A 665 -11.30 -13.94 10.61
CA ASN A 665 -11.69 -12.69 11.28
C ASN A 665 -11.43 -11.50 10.34
N SER A 666 -12.38 -10.55 10.34
CA SER A 666 -12.33 -9.33 9.51
C SER A 666 -12.27 -9.60 7.99
N GLY A 667 -12.57 -10.82 7.55
CA GLY A 667 -12.45 -11.23 6.16
C GLY A 667 -12.62 -12.74 5.96
N VAL A 668 -12.68 -13.18 4.70
CA VAL A 668 -12.73 -14.61 4.35
C VAL A 668 -11.32 -15.20 4.25
N ASN A 669 -11.13 -16.42 4.76
CA ASN A 669 -9.86 -17.16 4.64
C ASN A 669 -9.80 -17.96 3.32
N ILE A 670 -8.84 -17.65 2.43
CA ILE A 670 -8.69 -18.29 1.10
C ILE A 670 -7.25 -18.76 0.87
N PRO A 671 -6.87 -19.94 1.40
CA PRO A 671 -5.53 -20.48 1.25
C PRO A 671 -5.35 -21.38 0.00
N THR A 672 -6.43 -21.84 -0.65
CA THR A 672 -6.35 -22.79 -1.76
C THR A 672 -7.28 -22.44 -2.93
N LEU A 673 -7.02 -23.04 -4.11
CA LEU A 673 -7.90 -22.89 -5.27
C LEU A 673 -9.31 -23.47 -5.03
N ASP A 674 -9.45 -24.55 -4.24
CA ASP A 674 -10.78 -25.08 -3.90
C ASP A 674 -11.57 -24.11 -3.01
N ASP A 675 -10.91 -23.38 -2.12
CA ASP A 675 -11.56 -22.35 -1.32
C ASP A 675 -12.05 -21.19 -2.19
N MET A 676 -11.27 -20.80 -3.21
CA MET A 676 -11.71 -19.83 -4.21
C MET A 676 -12.93 -20.32 -5.02
N LYS A 677 -12.98 -21.60 -5.38
CA LYS A 677 -14.14 -22.21 -6.05
C LYS A 677 -15.39 -22.19 -5.17
N LYS A 678 -15.27 -22.57 -3.90
CA LYS A 678 -16.38 -22.53 -2.94
C LYS A 678 -16.92 -21.10 -2.78
N LEU A 679 -16.02 -20.13 -2.66
CA LEU A 679 -16.34 -18.71 -2.47
C LEU A 679 -17.28 -18.16 -3.55
N TYR A 680 -17.02 -18.49 -4.82
CA TYR A 680 -17.79 -17.97 -5.97
C TYR A 680 -18.76 -18.98 -6.58
N SER A 681 -19.03 -20.09 -5.88
CA SER A 681 -19.97 -21.10 -6.37
C SER A 681 -21.38 -20.52 -6.56
N GLY A 682 -22.05 -20.96 -7.62
CA GLY A 682 -23.38 -20.44 -8.00
C GLY A 682 -23.37 -19.09 -8.74
N PHE A 683 -22.22 -18.43 -8.87
CA PHE A 683 -22.06 -17.21 -9.68
C PHE A 683 -21.26 -17.51 -10.94
N ASP A 684 -21.87 -17.38 -12.12
CA ASP A 684 -21.14 -17.50 -13.39
C ASP A 684 -20.24 -16.27 -13.60
N LEU A 685 -18.92 -16.48 -13.44
CA LEU A 685 -17.91 -15.43 -13.50
C LEU A 685 -17.71 -14.84 -14.91
N CYS A 686 -18.20 -15.52 -15.95
CA CYS A 686 -18.18 -15.03 -17.33
C CYS A 686 -19.49 -14.34 -17.75
N ALA A 687 -20.53 -14.38 -16.90
CA ALA A 687 -21.79 -13.74 -17.24
C ALA A 687 -21.64 -12.21 -17.34
N PRO A 688 -22.29 -11.56 -18.32
CA PRO A 688 -22.23 -10.10 -18.47
C PRO A 688 -22.95 -9.35 -17.33
N THR A 689 -23.65 -10.06 -16.46
CA THR A 689 -24.32 -9.53 -15.27
C THR A 689 -23.55 -9.80 -13.98
N THR A 690 -22.39 -10.48 -14.04
CA THR A 690 -21.55 -10.76 -12.88
C THR A 690 -20.25 -9.95 -12.94
N SER A 691 -19.83 -9.37 -11.82
CA SER A 691 -18.48 -8.79 -11.70
C SER A 691 -17.97 -8.86 -10.27
N VAL A 692 -16.76 -9.35 -10.10
CA VAL A 692 -16.15 -9.57 -8.78
C VAL A 692 -15.02 -8.56 -8.56
N SER A 693 -15.03 -7.88 -7.42
CA SER A 693 -13.92 -7.05 -6.95
C SER A 693 -13.22 -7.76 -5.80
N MET A 694 -11.90 -7.86 -5.82
CA MET A 694 -11.10 -8.51 -4.78
C MET A 694 -10.11 -7.51 -4.18
N THR A 695 -10.26 -7.23 -2.88
CA THR A 695 -9.41 -6.30 -2.14
C THR A 695 -8.20 -7.04 -1.57
N ILE A 696 -7.18 -7.22 -2.41
CA ILE A 696 -5.93 -7.92 -2.07
C ILE A 696 -4.75 -7.19 -2.71
N ASN A 697 -3.60 -7.13 -2.00
CA ASN A 697 -2.41 -6.40 -2.46
C ASN A 697 -1.16 -7.28 -2.49
N GLY A 698 -0.53 -7.58 -1.35
CA GLY A 698 0.72 -8.36 -1.27
C GLY A 698 0.70 -9.65 -2.11
N PRO A 699 -0.22 -10.59 -1.85
CA PRO A 699 -0.35 -11.83 -2.61
C PRO A 699 -1.39 -11.72 -3.76
N ALA A 700 -1.68 -10.51 -4.25
CA ALA A 700 -2.66 -10.30 -5.31
C ALA A 700 -2.40 -11.14 -6.58
N PRO A 701 -1.15 -11.34 -7.06
CA PRO A 701 -0.88 -12.21 -8.20
C PRO A 701 -1.34 -13.67 -7.96
N MET A 702 -1.15 -14.19 -6.75
CA MET A 702 -1.54 -15.56 -6.41
C MET A 702 -3.06 -15.72 -6.34
N ILE A 703 -3.74 -14.79 -5.65
CA ILE A 703 -5.20 -14.77 -5.54
C ILE A 703 -5.87 -14.56 -6.91
N LEU A 704 -5.30 -13.70 -7.77
CA LEU A 704 -5.78 -13.51 -9.13
C LEU A 704 -5.61 -14.77 -9.97
N ALA A 705 -4.48 -15.48 -9.84
CA ALA A 705 -4.28 -16.75 -10.52
C ALA A 705 -5.30 -17.82 -10.07
N MET A 706 -5.61 -17.88 -8.77
CA MET A 706 -6.70 -18.74 -8.25
C MET A 706 -8.04 -18.35 -8.88
N PHE A 707 -8.40 -17.07 -8.88
CA PHE A 707 -9.64 -16.58 -9.46
C PHE A 707 -9.79 -16.91 -10.95
N MET A 708 -8.72 -16.71 -11.74
CA MET A 708 -8.71 -17.03 -13.17
C MET A 708 -8.91 -18.52 -13.40
N ASN A 709 -8.26 -19.39 -12.61
CA ASN A 709 -8.49 -20.83 -12.66
C ASN A 709 -9.92 -21.22 -12.25
N THR A 710 -10.49 -20.59 -11.22
CA THR A 710 -11.90 -20.80 -10.84
C THR A 710 -12.86 -20.46 -11.98
N ALA A 711 -12.65 -19.33 -12.68
CA ALA A 711 -13.48 -18.95 -13.83
C ALA A 711 -13.36 -19.96 -14.98
N VAL A 712 -12.15 -20.43 -15.27
CA VAL A 712 -11.90 -21.45 -16.30
C VAL A 712 -12.58 -22.76 -15.94
N ASP A 713 -12.42 -23.23 -14.69
CA ASP A 713 -13.03 -24.46 -14.22
C ASP A 713 -14.56 -24.40 -14.26
N GLN A 714 -15.19 -23.25 -13.98
CA GLN A 714 -16.65 -23.09 -14.17
C GLN A 714 -17.08 -23.28 -15.63
N GLN A 715 -16.34 -22.78 -16.61
CA GLN A 715 -16.72 -22.95 -18.02
C GLN A 715 -16.41 -24.37 -18.52
N ILE A 716 -15.39 -25.03 -17.98
CA ILE A 716 -15.14 -26.45 -18.23
C ILE A 716 -16.27 -27.30 -17.64
N GLU A 717 -16.71 -27.01 -16.42
CA GLU A 717 -17.85 -27.68 -15.78
C GLU A 717 -19.11 -27.58 -16.64
N LYS A 718 -19.45 -26.37 -17.13
CA LYS A 718 -20.58 -26.15 -18.04
C LYS A 718 -20.42 -26.95 -19.33
N TYR A 719 -19.24 -26.90 -19.95
CA TYR A 719 -18.95 -27.67 -21.16
C TYR A 719 -19.14 -29.17 -20.96
N LEU A 720 -18.68 -29.73 -19.83
CA LEU A 720 -18.83 -31.15 -19.53
C LEU A 720 -20.30 -31.52 -19.26
N GLN A 721 -21.05 -30.67 -18.56
CA GLN A 721 -22.45 -30.91 -18.20
C GLN A 721 -23.45 -30.71 -19.36
N GLU A 722 -23.05 -30.00 -20.43
CA GLU A 722 -23.87 -29.86 -21.65
C GLU A 722 -24.16 -31.21 -22.34
N ASP A 723 -23.35 -32.25 -22.09
CA ASP A 723 -23.56 -33.60 -22.62
C ASP A 723 -23.45 -34.64 -21.49
N PRO A 724 -24.53 -35.39 -21.21
CA PRO A 724 -24.53 -36.41 -20.16
C PRO A 724 -23.42 -37.46 -20.28
N ALA A 725 -22.97 -37.79 -21.49
CA ALA A 725 -21.89 -38.77 -21.70
C ALA A 725 -20.53 -38.19 -21.30
N ARG A 726 -20.25 -36.93 -21.66
CA ARG A 726 -19.04 -36.21 -21.26
C ARG A 726 -18.98 -36.04 -19.75
N TRP A 727 -20.11 -35.71 -19.13
CA TRP A 727 -20.20 -35.60 -17.68
C TRP A 727 -19.94 -36.94 -16.97
N ALA A 728 -20.55 -38.03 -17.42
CA ALA A 728 -20.33 -39.36 -16.83
C ALA A 728 -18.86 -39.82 -16.93
N GLU A 729 -18.18 -39.53 -18.04
CA GLU A 729 -16.74 -39.81 -18.17
C GLU A 729 -15.91 -38.98 -17.19
N ALA A 730 -16.23 -37.69 -17.04
CA ALA A 730 -15.57 -36.81 -16.08
C ALA A 730 -15.78 -37.30 -14.63
N GLU A 731 -16.99 -37.71 -14.26
CA GLU A 731 -17.28 -38.28 -12.94
C GLU A 731 -16.44 -39.54 -12.67
N ALA A 732 -16.31 -40.42 -13.67
CA ALA A 732 -15.48 -41.61 -13.56
C ALA A 732 -13.98 -41.27 -13.37
N LYS A 733 -13.47 -40.26 -14.11
CA LYS A 733 -12.10 -39.75 -13.93
C LYS A 733 -11.89 -39.16 -12.54
N ILE A 734 -12.82 -38.34 -12.06
CA ILE A 734 -12.76 -37.74 -10.72
C ILE A 734 -12.78 -38.82 -9.64
N ALA A 735 -13.69 -39.79 -9.74
CA ALA A 735 -13.77 -40.91 -8.80
C ALA A 735 -12.45 -41.69 -8.73
N LYS A 736 -11.81 -41.92 -9.88
CA LYS A 736 -10.49 -42.57 -9.95
C LYS A 736 -9.38 -41.72 -9.33
N LEU A 737 -9.37 -40.40 -9.52
CA LEU A 737 -8.37 -39.50 -8.93
C LEU A 737 -8.46 -39.45 -7.40
N PHE A 738 -9.65 -39.66 -6.85
CA PHE A 738 -9.91 -39.71 -5.40
C PHE A 738 -10.05 -41.12 -4.83
N GLU A 739 -9.64 -42.15 -5.56
CA GLU A 739 -9.69 -43.52 -5.05
C GLU A 739 -8.82 -43.66 -3.79
N GLY A 740 -9.45 -44.00 -2.66
CA GLY A 740 -8.79 -44.08 -1.35
C GLY A 740 -8.50 -42.73 -0.67
N ARG A 741 -9.02 -41.61 -1.19
CA ARG A 741 -8.85 -40.27 -0.61
C ARG A 741 -10.19 -39.54 -0.46
N GLY A 742 -10.26 -38.61 0.48
CA GLY A 742 -11.44 -37.76 0.67
C GLY A 742 -11.49 -36.65 -0.38
N ARG A 743 -12.62 -36.54 -1.09
CA ARG A 743 -12.89 -35.43 -2.00
C ARG A 743 -13.31 -34.17 -1.22
N PRO A 744 -12.80 -32.97 -1.54
CA PRO A 744 -13.26 -31.72 -0.94
C PRO A 744 -14.74 -31.44 -1.23
N GLN A 745 -15.45 -30.87 -0.27
CA GLN A 745 -16.90 -30.59 -0.35
C GLN A 745 -17.22 -29.18 0.15
N TYR A 746 -18.39 -28.68 -0.23
CA TYR A 746 -18.99 -27.47 0.32
C TYR A 746 -19.67 -27.79 1.65
N HIS A 747 -19.30 -27.11 2.73
CA HIS A 747 -19.85 -27.38 4.05
C HIS A 747 -21.08 -26.50 4.38
N GLY A 748 -22.10 -27.14 4.94
CA GLY A 748 -23.39 -26.52 5.26
C GLY A 748 -24.35 -26.49 4.07
N GLU A 749 -25.48 -25.81 4.25
CA GLU A 749 -26.52 -25.73 3.23
C GLU A 749 -26.13 -24.77 2.09
N LEU A 750 -26.47 -25.14 0.85
CA LEU A 750 -26.38 -24.26 -0.29
C LEU A 750 -27.49 -23.19 -0.20
N PRO A 751 -27.17 -21.90 -0.39
CA PRO A 751 -28.20 -20.88 -0.38
C PRO A 751 -29.17 -21.07 -1.56
N PRO A 752 -30.46 -20.67 -1.44
CA PRO A 752 -31.48 -21.00 -2.43
C PRO A 752 -31.19 -20.54 -3.87
N THR A 753 -30.36 -19.52 -4.05
CA THR A 753 -29.95 -18.97 -5.35
C THR A 753 -28.69 -19.65 -5.93
N ASN A 754 -28.04 -20.54 -5.20
CA ASN A 754 -26.86 -21.28 -5.67
C ASN A 754 -27.29 -22.54 -6.43
N ASN A 755 -26.92 -22.62 -7.70
CA ASN A 755 -27.26 -23.72 -8.59
C ASN A 755 -26.21 -24.85 -8.63
N GLY A 756 -25.21 -24.82 -7.74
CA GLY A 756 -24.13 -25.80 -7.66
C GLY A 756 -22.94 -25.54 -8.62
N LEU A 757 -23.03 -24.55 -9.51
CA LEU A 757 -21.97 -24.24 -10.48
C LEU A 757 -20.63 -23.97 -9.76
N GLY A 758 -19.57 -24.65 -10.19
CA GLY A 758 -18.21 -24.49 -9.68
C GLY A 758 -17.87 -25.45 -8.53
N LEU A 759 -18.84 -26.24 -8.04
CA LEU A 759 -18.60 -27.25 -7.01
C LEU A 759 -18.24 -28.62 -7.61
N ALA A 760 -18.62 -28.88 -8.86
CA ALA A 760 -18.47 -30.18 -9.48
C ALA A 760 -17.00 -30.50 -9.83
N LEU A 761 -16.12 -29.50 -9.82
CA LEU A 761 -14.67 -29.62 -10.00
C LEU A 761 -13.86 -29.40 -8.71
N LEU A 762 -14.47 -29.46 -7.52
CA LEU A 762 -13.69 -29.42 -6.27
C LEU A 762 -12.69 -30.58 -6.19
N GLY A 763 -11.43 -30.25 -5.91
CA GLY A 763 -10.31 -31.18 -5.80
C GLY A 763 -9.57 -31.51 -7.11
N VAL A 764 -10.11 -31.08 -8.26
CA VAL A 764 -9.53 -31.29 -9.60
C VAL A 764 -9.45 -29.98 -10.38
N THR A 765 -8.69 -29.94 -11.47
CA THR A 765 -8.68 -28.80 -12.41
C THR A 765 -9.16 -29.24 -13.79
N GLY A 766 -9.70 -28.31 -14.58
CA GLY A 766 -10.33 -28.65 -15.86
C GLY A 766 -9.41 -29.33 -16.87
N ASP A 767 -8.12 -29.02 -16.84
CA ASP A 767 -7.05 -29.64 -17.64
C ASP A 767 -6.84 -31.13 -17.34
N GLN A 768 -7.32 -31.63 -16.20
CA GLN A 768 -7.30 -33.05 -15.87
C GLN A 768 -8.50 -33.82 -16.45
N LEU A 769 -9.54 -33.11 -16.90
CA LEU A 769 -10.82 -33.70 -17.31
C LEU A 769 -11.04 -33.70 -18.82
N VAL A 770 -10.50 -32.69 -19.52
CA VAL A 770 -10.59 -32.55 -20.98
C VAL A 770 -9.21 -32.62 -21.63
N ASP A 771 -9.16 -32.77 -22.97
CA ASP A 771 -7.91 -32.70 -23.73
C ASP A 771 -7.33 -31.27 -23.79
N ALA A 772 -6.05 -31.17 -24.14
CA ALA A 772 -5.30 -29.91 -24.11
C ALA A 772 -5.86 -28.85 -25.08
N ASP A 773 -6.34 -29.25 -26.26
CA ASP A 773 -6.88 -28.32 -27.26
C ASP A 773 -8.23 -27.74 -26.79
N THR A 774 -9.09 -28.61 -26.23
CA THR A 774 -10.36 -28.19 -25.61
C THR A 774 -10.12 -27.24 -24.44
N TYR A 775 -9.19 -27.58 -23.53
CA TYR A 775 -8.86 -26.73 -22.38
C TYR A 775 -8.32 -25.37 -22.84
N ALA A 776 -7.37 -25.34 -23.78
CA ALA A 776 -6.76 -24.10 -24.27
C ALA A 776 -7.80 -23.16 -24.92
N ARG A 777 -8.74 -23.71 -25.70
CA ARG A 777 -9.82 -22.94 -26.32
C ARG A 777 -10.73 -22.32 -25.26
N ILE A 778 -11.20 -23.11 -24.29
CA ILE A 778 -12.11 -22.63 -23.23
C ILE A 778 -11.40 -21.63 -22.31
N LYS A 779 -10.13 -21.86 -21.97
CA LYS A 779 -9.30 -20.93 -21.21
C LYS A 779 -9.19 -19.58 -21.92
N ALA A 780 -8.88 -19.56 -23.22
CA ALA A 780 -8.77 -18.33 -24.00
C ALA A 780 -10.08 -17.54 -24.08
N GLU A 781 -11.21 -18.23 -24.30
CA GLU A 781 -12.53 -17.61 -24.33
C GLU A 781 -12.92 -17.03 -22.96
N THR A 782 -12.68 -17.80 -21.89
CA THR A 782 -12.93 -17.40 -20.50
C THR A 782 -12.14 -16.15 -20.12
N LEU A 783 -10.83 -16.12 -20.37
CA LEU A 783 -9.97 -14.99 -20.06
C LEU A 783 -10.39 -13.70 -20.79
N SER A 784 -10.94 -13.82 -22.01
CA SER A 784 -11.41 -12.67 -22.78
C SER A 784 -12.77 -12.10 -22.30
N THR A 785 -13.55 -12.90 -21.57
CA THR A 785 -14.93 -12.58 -21.18
C THR A 785 -15.08 -12.24 -19.70
N VAL A 786 -14.28 -12.86 -18.83
CA VAL A 786 -14.30 -12.70 -17.36
C VAL A 786 -14.27 -11.23 -16.93
N ARG A 787 -15.06 -10.90 -15.90
CA ARG A 787 -15.26 -9.53 -15.42
C ARG A 787 -14.91 -9.36 -13.96
N GLY A 788 -14.10 -8.36 -13.66
CA GLY A 788 -13.79 -8.05 -12.27
C GLY A 788 -12.69 -7.01 -12.09
N THR A 789 -12.24 -6.89 -10.86
CA THR A 789 -11.18 -5.99 -10.42
C THR A 789 -10.35 -6.69 -9.37
N VAL A 790 -9.02 -6.63 -9.49
CA VAL A 790 -8.11 -6.88 -8.36
C VAL A 790 -7.52 -5.54 -7.92
N GLN A 791 -7.32 -5.36 -6.62
CA GLN A 791 -6.81 -4.09 -6.11
C GLN A 791 -5.33 -3.87 -6.46
N ALA A 792 -4.43 -4.73 -5.98
CA ALA A 792 -3.04 -4.86 -6.43
C ALA A 792 -2.21 -3.56 -6.56
N ASP A 793 -2.54 -2.50 -5.81
CA ASP A 793 -1.81 -1.23 -5.85
C ASP A 793 -0.68 -1.27 -4.81
N ILE A 794 0.53 -1.60 -5.25
CA ILE A 794 1.71 -1.73 -4.40
C ILE A 794 2.24 -0.38 -3.91
N LEU A 795 2.02 0.71 -4.66
CA LEU A 795 2.55 2.03 -4.29
C LEU A 795 1.90 2.56 -3.02
N LYS A 796 0.58 2.35 -2.86
CA LYS A 796 -0.10 2.73 -1.62
C LYS A 796 0.30 1.88 -0.41
N GLU A 797 0.83 0.67 -0.62
CA GLU A 797 1.18 -0.25 0.48
C GLU A 797 2.33 0.32 1.30
N ASP A 798 3.37 0.79 0.63
CA ASP A 798 4.52 1.42 1.28
C ASP A 798 4.16 2.82 1.84
N GLN A 799 3.27 3.54 1.18
CA GLN A 799 2.82 4.87 1.61
C GLN A 799 1.91 4.84 2.85
N ALA A 800 1.01 3.86 2.97
CA ALA A 800 -0.05 3.86 3.98
C ALA A 800 -0.50 2.49 4.50
N GLN A 801 -0.88 1.55 3.63
CA GLN A 801 -1.64 0.36 4.05
C GLN A 801 -0.79 -0.74 4.70
N ASN A 802 0.51 -0.77 4.43
CA ASN A 802 1.49 -1.64 5.10
C ASN A 802 1.22 -3.17 4.96
N THR A 803 0.56 -3.64 3.89
CA THR A 803 0.37 -5.07 3.58
C THR A 803 1.30 -5.60 2.48
N CYS A 804 2.41 -4.90 2.21
CA CYS A 804 3.45 -5.38 1.32
C CYS A 804 4.22 -6.53 1.97
N ILE A 805 4.29 -7.68 1.28
CA ILE A 805 5.00 -8.88 1.78
C ILE A 805 6.30 -9.16 1.02
N PHE A 806 6.41 -8.65 -0.21
CA PHE A 806 7.62 -8.76 -1.05
C PHE A 806 8.36 -7.42 -1.09
N SER A 807 9.61 -7.44 -1.55
CA SER A 807 10.29 -6.19 -1.90
C SER A 807 9.47 -5.37 -2.91
N THR A 808 9.44 -4.04 -2.75
CA THR A 808 8.63 -3.13 -3.59
C THR A 808 8.94 -3.30 -5.08
N GLU A 809 10.21 -3.49 -5.43
CA GLU A 809 10.66 -3.75 -6.80
C GLU A 809 10.04 -5.05 -7.35
N PHE A 810 10.12 -6.15 -6.60
CA PHE A 810 9.58 -7.44 -7.03
C PHE A 810 8.06 -7.41 -7.15
N ALA A 811 7.37 -6.75 -6.21
CA ALA A 811 5.93 -6.59 -6.25
C ALA A 811 5.47 -5.75 -7.47
N LEU A 812 6.15 -4.64 -7.78
CA LEU A 812 5.89 -3.85 -9.00
C LEU A 812 6.19 -4.64 -10.28
N ARG A 813 7.20 -5.51 -10.26
CA ARG A 813 7.48 -6.43 -11.37
C ARG A 813 6.31 -7.38 -11.60
N MET A 814 5.83 -8.07 -10.56
CA MET A 814 4.68 -8.98 -10.66
C MET A 814 3.41 -8.26 -11.12
N MET A 815 3.18 -7.02 -10.67
CA MET A 815 2.08 -6.18 -11.14
C MET A 815 2.15 -5.93 -12.66
N GLY A 816 3.35 -5.61 -13.17
CA GLY A 816 3.54 -5.47 -14.63
C GLY A 816 3.45 -6.80 -15.39
N ASP A 817 3.81 -7.93 -14.77
CA ASP A 817 3.69 -9.26 -15.37
C ASP A 817 2.22 -9.67 -15.54
N ILE A 818 1.35 -9.34 -14.58
CA ILE A 818 -0.10 -9.47 -14.71
C ILE A 818 -0.61 -8.66 -15.90
N GLN A 819 -0.22 -7.38 -15.99
CA GLN A 819 -0.69 -6.52 -17.07
C GLN A 819 -0.20 -7.01 -18.44
N GLN A 820 1.04 -7.49 -18.54
CA GLN A 820 1.55 -8.08 -19.78
C GLN A 820 0.72 -9.31 -20.18
N TYR A 821 0.47 -10.22 -19.23
CA TYR A 821 -0.37 -11.40 -19.46
C TYR A 821 -1.78 -11.01 -19.93
N PHE A 822 -2.36 -9.95 -19.36
CA PHE A 822 -3.67 -9.44 -19.75
C PHE A 822 -3.69 -8.93 -21.21
N VAL A 823 -2.63 -8.23 -21.64
CA VAL A 823 -2.50 -7.77 -23.02
C VAL A 823 -2.38 -8.96 -23.96
N ASP A 824 -1.47 -9.89 -23.66
CA ASP A 824 -1.17 -11.04 -24.52
C ASP A 824 -2.39 -11.98 -24.68
N HIS A 825 -3.17 -12.15 -23.61
CA HIS A 825 -4.37 -13.01 -23.58
C HIS A 825 -5.69 -12.25 -23.79
N LYS A 826 -5.65 -10.97 -24.16
CA LYS A 826 -6.83 -10.12 -24.44
C LYS A 826 -7.84 -10.06 -23.27
N VAL A 827 -7.36 -10.02 -22.04
CA VAL A 827 -8.17 -9.81 -20.82
C VAL A 827 -8.59 -8.34 -20.73
N ARG A 828 -9.70 -7.99 -21.38
CA ARG A 828 -10.17 -6.59 -21.57
C ARG A 828 -11.28 -6.14 -20.63
N ASN A 829 -11.80 -7.08 -19.85
CA ASN A 829 -12.98 -6.92 -19.01
C ASN A 829 -12.64 -7.00 -17.51
N PHE A 830 -11.36 -7.23 -17.19
CA PHE A 830 -10.84 -7.29 -15.83
C PHE A 830 -9.85 -6.14 -15.60
N TYR A 831 -10.00 -5.42 -14.50
CA TYR A 831 -9.08 -4.36 -14.10
C TYR A 831 -7.92 -5.00 -13.32
N SER A 832 -6.70 -4.87 -13.85
CA SER A 832 -5.47 -5.46 -13.29
C SER A 832 -4.97 -4.74 -12.04
N VAL A 833 -5.39 -3.49 -11.84
CA VAL A 833 -5.07 -2.67 -10.69
C VAL A 833 -6.21 -1.68 -10.42
N SER A 834 -6.49 -1.49 -9.13
CA SER A 834 -7.37 -0.44 -8.60
C SER A 834 -6.53 0.53 -7.77
N ILE A 835 -6.09 1.60 -8.42
CA ILE A 835 -5.21 2.63 -7.85
C ILE A 835 -5.96 3.36 -6.74
N SER A 836 -5.51 3.22 -5.50
CA SER A 836 -6.37 3.46 -4.34
C SER A 836 -5.83 4.53 -3.39
N GLY A 837 -6.66 5.55 -3.15
CA GLY A 837 -6.49 6.59 -2.14
C GLY A 837 -7.23 6.33 -0.84
N TYR A 838 -8.17 5.37 -0.82
CA TYR A 838 -8.97 5.08 0.36
C TYR A 838 -8.10 4.88 1.61
N HIS A 839 -7.15 3.95 1.54
CA HIS A 839 -6.26 3.60 2.65
C HIS A 839 -5.31 4.75 3.03
N ILE A 840 -4.91 5.58 2.06
CA ILE A 840 -4.10 6.78 2.30
C ILE A 840 -4.90 7.79 3.17
N ALA A 841 -6.18 7.97 2.88
CA ALA A 841 -7.07 8.82 3.66
C ALA A 841 -7.37 8.24 5.05
N GLU A 842 -7.69 6.95 5.13
CA GLU A 842 -7.97 6.27 6.39
C GLU A 842 -6.75 6.28 7.34
N ALA A 843 -5.53 6.27 6.80
CA ALA A 843 -4.30 6.38 7.59
C ALA A 843 -4.06 7.79 8.19
N GLY A 844 -4.65 8.84 7.61
CA GLY A 844 -4.22 10.18 7.98
C GLY A 844 -4.60 11.30 7.02
N ALA A 845 -4.56 11.00 5.72
CA ALA A 845 -4.47 12.04 4.72
C ALA A 845 -5.76 12.85 4.58
N ASN A 846 -5.61 14.15 4.39
CA ASN A 846 -6.70 15.02 3.97
C ASN A 846 -7.09 14.72 2.50
N PRO A 847 -8.26 15.20 2.02
CA PRO A 847 -8.73 14.92 0.66
C PRO A 847 -7.77 15.36 -0.46
N ILE A 848 -6.98 16.43 -0.27
CA ILE A 848 -6.01 16.90 -1.27
C ILE A 848 -4.86 15.90 -1.39
N SER A 849 -4.23 15.55 -0.28
CA SER A 849 -3.12 14.61 -0.24
C SER A 849 -3.55 13.22 -0.72
N GLN A 850 -4.75 12.76 -0.34
CA GLN A 850 -5.35 11.55 -0.90
C GLN A 850 -5.40 11.62 -2.43
N LEU A 851 -6.05 12.65 -2.99
CA LEU A 851 -6.29 12.76 -4.42
C LEU A 851 -4.96 12.85 -5.20
N ALA A 852 -4.03 13.68 -4.73
CA ALA A 852 -2.74 13.88 -5.37
C ALA A 852 -1.88 12.60 -5.33
N PHE A 853 -1.75 11.94 -4.18
CA PHE A 853 -0.97 10.70 -4.09
C PHE A 853 -1.57 9.61 -4.97
N THR A 854 -2.89 9.45 -4.97
CA THR A 854 -3.58 8.44 -5.80
C THR A 854 -3.35 8.69 -7.29
N LEU A 855 -3.55 9.91 -7.79
CA LEU A 855 -3.33 10.22 -9.19
C LEU A 855 -1.85 10.09 -9.58
N SER A 856 -0.94 10.53 -8.69
CA SER A 856 0.49 10.39 -8.94
C SER A 856 0.92 8.92 -9.01
N ASN A 857 0.38 8.05 -8.15
CA ASN A 857 0.57 6.60 -8.22
C ASN A 857 0.06 6.05 -9.56
N GLY A 858 -1.13 6.47 -9.99
CA GLY A 858 -1.69 6.08 -11.29
C GLY A 858 -0.81 6.48 -12.47
N PHE A 859 -0.30 7.71 -12.50
CA PHE A 859 0.64 8.14 -13.55
C PHE A 859 1.99 7.44 -13.46
N THR A 860 2.45 7.05 -12.26
CA THR A 860 3.67 6.25 -12.08
C THR A 860 3.52 4.87 -12.71
N ILE A 861 2.35 4.23 -12.54
CA ILE A 861 2.03 2.95 -13.17
C ILE A 861 1.98 3.08 -14.70
N VAL A 862 1.40 4.17 -15.22
CA VAL A 862 1.41 4.47 -16.66
C VAL A 862 2.83 4.60 -17.20
N GLU A 863 3.67 5.38 -16.53
CA GLU A 863 5.07 5.59 -16.90
C GLU A 863 5.87 4.27 -16.86
N TYR A 864 5.65 3.44 -15.84
CA TYR A 864 6.26 2.12 -15.70
C TYR A 864 5.84 1.14 -16.81
N TYR A 865 4.54 1.03 -17.12
CA TYR A 865 4.08 0.14 -18.20
C TYR A 865 4.55 0.59 -19.58
N LEU A 866 4.64 1.90 -19.82
CA LEU A 866 5.26 2.43 -21.04
C LEU A 866 6.76 2.10 -21.10
N ALA A 867 7.48 2.17 -19.98
CA ALA A 867 8.90 1.79 -19.91
C ALA A 867 9.11 0.29 -20.17
N ARG A 868 8.11 -0.56 -19.87
CA ARG A 868 8.08 -1.98 -20.24
C ARG A 868 7.73 -2.25 -21.71
N GLY A 869 7.40 -1.23 -22.49
CA GLY A 869 7.10 -1.35 -23.92
C GLY A 869 5.62 -1.61 -24.26
N MET A 870 4.71 -1.52 -23.30
CA MET A 870 3.27 -1.62 -23.54
C MET A 870 2.74 -0.33 -24.18
N LYS A 871 1.72 -0.41 -25.04
CA LYS A 871 1.07 0.79 -25.60
C LYS A 871 0.03 1.32 -24.63
N ILE A 872 -0.11 2.65 -24.55
CA ILE A 872 -1.02 3.32 -23.61
C ILE A 872 -2.46 2.78 -23.68
N ASP A 873 -2.97 2.56 -24.90
CA ASP A 873 -4.34 2.12 -25.12
C ASP A 873 -4.58 0.62 -24.85
N ASP A 874 -3.52 -0.16 -24.67
CA ASP A 874 -3.63 -1.59 -24.36
C ASP A 874 -3.89 -1.83 -22.86
N PHE A 875 -3.51 -0.88 -21.99
CA PHE A 875 -3.64 -1.03 -20.53
C PHE A 875 -4.42 0.08 -19.83
N ALA A 876 -4.40 1.34 -20.30
CA ALA A 876 -5.07 2.44 -19.61
C ALA A 876 -6.58 2.20 -19.38
N PRO A 877 -7.33 1.58 -20.32
CA PRO A 877 -8.73 1.22 -20.08
C PRO A 877 -8.99 0.16 -18.99
N ASN A 878 -7.94 -0.55 -18.58
CA ASN A 878 -7.94 -1.58 -17.53
C ASN A 878 -7.44 -1.04 -16.18
N LEU A 879 -7.16 0.27 -16.07
CA LEU A 879 -6.91 0.93 -14.80
C LEU A 879 -8.24 1.35 -14.17
N SER A 880 -8.42 1.00 -12.89
CA SER A 880 -9.51 1.51 -12.06
C SER A 880 -8.93 2.35 -10.91
N PHE A 881 -9.76 3.19 -10.31
CA PHE A 881 -9.39 4.04 -9.19
C PHE A 881 -10.32 3.82 -8.01
N PHE A 882 -9.84 4.13 -6.80
CA PHE A 882 -10.62 3.93 -5.59
C PHE A 882 -10.35 5.02 -4.54
N PHE A 883 -11.37 5.81 -4.20
CA PHE A 883 -11.27 6.92 -3.25
C PHE A 883 -12.12 6.69 -1.99
N SER A 884 -11.72 7.33 -0.89
CA SER A 884 -12.54 7.56 0.31
C SER A 884 -13.33 8.87 0.15
N ASN A 885 -14.56 8.90 0.67
CA ASN A 885 -15.34 10.12 0.85
C ASN A 885 -15.57 10.39 2.34
N GLY A 886 -15.05 11.51 2.84
CA GLY A 886 -15.25 11.99 4.20
C GLY A 886 -16.18 13.22 4.27
N MET A 887 -16.00 14.03 5.32
CA MET A 887 -16.88 15.16 5.64
C MET A 887 -16.34 16.54 5.20
N ASP A 888 -15.06 16.63 4.87
CA ASP A 888 -14.41 17.85 4.38
C ASP A 888 -15.01 18.33 3.03
N PRO A 889 -15.03 19.64 2.76
CA PRO A 889 -15.71 20.19 1.58
C PRO A 889 -15.14 19.68 0.25
N GLU A 890 -13.84 19.40 0.18
CA GLU A 890 -13.15 18.93 -1.02
C GLU A 890 -13.65 17.56 -1.50
N TYR A 891 -14.23 16.73 -0.62
CA TYR A 891 -14.86 15.47 -1.01
C TYR A 891 -16.06 15.64 -1.94
N THR A 892 -16.65 16.85 -1.98
CA THR A 892 -17.70 17.21 -2.95
C THR A 892 -17.22 17.11 -4.40
N VAL A 893 -15.93 17.35 -4.65
CA VAL A 893 -15.36 17.51 -6.00
C VAL A 893 -14.23 16.53 -6.34
N ILE A 894 -13.91 15.60 -5.45
CA ILE A 894 -12.75 14.71 -5.60
C ILE A 894 -12.78 13.91 -6.91
N GLY A 895 -13.95 13.38 -7.29
CA GLY A 895 -14.12 12.55 -8.47
C GLY A 895 -14.03 13.34 -9.78
N ARG A 896 -14.70 14.50 -9.85
CA ARG A 896 -14.65 15.39 -11.02
C ARG A 896 -13.26 15.98 -11.27
N VAL A 897 -12.54 16.37 -10.23
CA VAL A 897 -11.16 16.85 -10.38
C VAL A 897 -10.28 15.72 -10.89
N ALA A 898 -10.42 14.52 -10.33
CA ALA A 898 -9.66 13.35 -10.78
C ALA A 898 -9.89 13.05 -12.26
N ARG A 899 -11.16 13.00 -12.70
CA ARG A 899 -11.52 12.79 -14.11
C ARG A 899 -10.91 13.85 -15.03
N ARG A 900 -11.01 15.13 -14.66
CA ARG A 900 -10.51 16.26 -15.47
C ARG A 900 -9.00 16.19 -15.65
N ILE A 901 -8.25 15.97 -14.56
CA ILE A 901 -6.79 15.84 -14.60
C ILE A 901 -6.38 14.62 -15.44
N TRP A 902 -7.01 13.46 -15.20
CA TRP A 902 -6.69 12.24 -15.93
C TRP A 902 -6.97 12.36 -17.42
N ALA A 903 -8.15 12.85 -17.81
CA ALA A 903 -8.53 12.99 -19.21
C ALA A 903 -7.59 13.93 -19.97
N ARG A 904 -7.25 15.07 -19.36
CA ARG A 904 -6.29 16.05 -19.92
C ARG A 904 -4.91 15.42 -20.09
N ALA A 905 -4.38 14.77 -19.06
CA ALA A 905 -3.07 14.11 -19.14
C ALA A 905 -3.06 12.99 -20.21
N MET A 906 -4.08 12.12 -20.22
CA MET A 906 -4.18 11.03 -21.20
C MET A 906 -4.23 11.54 -22.65
N ARG A 907 -4.96 12.63 -22.90
CA ARG A 907 -5.07 13.21 -24.25
C ARG A 907 -3.79 13.96 -24.65
N GLU A 908 -3.35 14.91 -23.84
CA GLU A 908 -2.33 15.89 -24.23
C GLU A 908 -0.90 15.37 -24.05
N ARG A 909 -0.63 14.60 -22.99
CA ARG A 909 0.70 14.04 -22.72
C ARG A 909 0.90 12.71 -23.41
N TYR A 910 -0.06 11.80 -23.24
CA TYR A 910 0.11 10.40 -23.65
C TYR A 910 -0.48 10.09 -25.02
N GLY A 911 -1.22 11.02 -25.65
CA GLY A 911 -1.83 10.81 -26.97
C GLY A 911 -2.84 9.66 -27.00
N ALA A 912 -3.46 9.36 -25.86
CA ALA A 912 -4.33 8.20 -25.67
C ALA A 912 -5.72 8.43 -26.26
N ASN A 913 -6.39 7.35 -26.66
CA ASN A 913 -7.74 7.43 -27.21
C ASN A 913 -8.81 7.80 -26.16
N GLU A 914 -10.04 8.06 -26.61
CA GLU A 914 -11.16 8.46 -25.73
C GLU A 914 -11.42 7.47 -24.59
N ARG A 915 -11.29 6.16 -24.83
CA ARG A 915 -11.53 5.15 -23.80
C ARG A 915 -10.47 5.19 -22.69
N SER A 916 -9.22 5.49 -23.03
CA SER A 916 -8.11 5.66 -22.08
C SER A 916 -8.24 6.94 -21.25
N GLN A 917 -8.91 7.97 -21.79
CA GLN A 917 -9.22 9.22 -21.08
C GLN A 917 -10.35 9.06 -20.05
N MET A 918 -11.19 8.03 -20.17
CA MET A 918 -12.33 7.78 -19.28
C MET A 918 -11.89 7.14 -17.95
N MET A 919 -11.56 7.97 -16.96
CA MET A 919 -11.23 7.53 -15.61
C MET A 919 -12.47 7.00 -14.88
N LYS A 920 -12.45 5.71 -14.54
CA LYS A 920 -13.52 5.06 -13.75
C LYS A 920 -13.05 4.83 -12.33
N TYR A 921 -13.91 5.14 -11.37
CA TYR A 921 -13.55 4.99 -9.97
C TYR A 921 -14.68 4.44 -9.10
N HIS A 922 -14.26 3.78 -8.03
CA HIS A 922 -15.06 3.40 -6.89
C HIS A 922 -14.92 4.46 -5.78
N ILE A 923 -16.00 4.71 -5.04
CA ILE A 923 -15.95 5.44 -3.77
C ILE A 923 -16.39 4.49 -2.65
N GLN A 924 -15.70 4.58 -1.52
CA GLN A 924 -16.16 4.06 -0.23
C GLN A 924 -16.29 5.22 0.75
N THR A 925 -17.35 5.21 1.56
CA THR A 925 -17.51 6.17 2.67
C THR A 925 -16.39 6.01 3.70
N SER A 926 -15.95 7.08 4.35
CA SER A 926 -14.78 7.03 5.24
C SER A 926 -15.07 6.26 6.53
N GLY A 927 -14.28 5.23 6.82
CA GLY A 927 -14.36 4.46 8.08
C GLY A 927 -13.92 5.29 9.29
N ARG A 928 -12.88 6.12 9.11
CA ARG A 928 -12.32 7.02 10.12
C ARG A 928 -13.30 8.08 10.60
N SER A 929 -14.26 8.45 9.75
CA SER A 929 -15.33 9.38 10.12
C SER A 929 -16.39 8.76 11.05
N LEU A 930 -16.39 7.43 11.17
CA LEU A 930 -17.34 6.68 11.99
C LEU A 930 -16.73 6.42 13.38
N HIS A 931 -17.57 6.45 14.41
CA HIS A 931 -17.11 6.45 15.79
C HIS A 931 -17.78 5.36 16.60
N ALA A 932 -17.08 4.85 17.61
CA ALA A 932 -17.60 3.83 18.53
C ALA A 932 -18.59 4.42 19.54
N GLN A 933 -18.55 5.74 19.78
CA GLN A 933 -19.55 6.46 20.57
C GLN A 933 -20.74 6.85 19.69
N GLU A 934 -21.96 6.70 20.22
CA GLU A 934 -23.21 7.09 19.53
C GLU A 934 -23.27 6.53 18.10
N ILE A 935 -23.05 5.21 17.95
CA ILE A 935 -22.88 4.54 16.66
C ILE A 935 -24.02 4.80 15.67
N GLN A 936 -25.23 5.11 16.15
CA GLN A 936 -26.38 5.44 15.30
C GLN A 936 -26.16 6.71 14.48
N PHE A 937 -25.31 7.64 14.93
CA PHE A 937 -24.96 8.84 14.17
C PHE A 937 -24.11 8.54 12.93
N ASN A 938 -23.50 7.35 12.86
CA ASN A 938 -22.69 6.94 11.71
C ASN A 938 -23.53 6.82 10.43
N ASP A 939 -24.79 6.36 10.50
CA ASP A 939 -25.69 6.32 9.33
C ASP A 939 -25.92 7.70 8.71
N ILE A 940 -25.96 8.75 9.53
CA ILE A 940 -26.13 10.13 9.07
C ILE A 940 -24.88 10.56 8.28
N ARG A 941 -23.69 10.28 8.82
CA ARG A 941 -22.40 10.59 8.16
C ARG A 941 -22.29 9.84 6.83
N THR A 942 -22.53 8.53 6.85
CA THR A 942 -22.50 7.66 5.66
C THR A 942 -23.50 8.14 4.60
N THR A 943 -24.69 8.58 4.99
CA THR A 943 -25.70 9.13 4.07
C THR A 943 -25.21 10.38 3.34
N LEU A 944 -24.58 11.31 4.05
CA LEU A 944 -24.05 12.54 3.44
C LEU A 944 -22.87 12.25 2.50
N GLN A 945 -21.99 11.33 2.88
CA GLN A 945 -20.84 10.91 2.06
C GLN A 945 -21.29 10.19 0.79
N ALA A 946 -22.30 9.32 0.89
CA ALA A 946 -22.92 8.65 -0.24
C ALA A 946 -23.60 9.65 -1.20
N LEU A 947 -24.22 10.71 -0.66
CA LEU A 947 -24.81 11.78 -1.47
C LEU A 947 -23.75 12.50 -2.31
N TYR A 948 -22.61 12.89 -1.72
CA TYR A 948 -21.49 13.48 -2.45
C TYR A 948 -21.01 12.55 -3.57
N ALA A 949 -20.84 11.26 -3.27
CA ALA A 949 -20.35 10.27 -4.24
C ALA A 949 -21.30 10.09 -5.44
N LEU A 950 -22.61 10.01 -5.19
CA LEU A 950 -23.62 9.81 -6.24
C LEU A 950 -23.84 11.08 -7.05
N PHE A 951 -23.88 12.25 -6.43
CA PHE A 951 -24.07 13.51 -7.15
C PHE A 951 -22.84 13.90 -7.98
N ASP A 952 -21.64 13.45 -7.61
CA ASP A 952 -20.43 13.55 -8.44
C ASP A 952 -20.25 12.37 -9.42
N ASN A 953 -21.31 11.57 -9.62
CA ASN A 953 -21.43 10.56 -10.67
C ASN A 953 -20.37 9.43 -10.59
N CYS A 954 -20.14 8.89 -9.38
CA CYS A 954 -19.26 7.74 -9.19
C CYS A 954 -19.71 6.49 -9.96
N ASN A 955 -18.78 5.58 -10.30
CA ASN A 955 -19.11 4.37 -11.08
C ASN A 955 -19.46 3.15 -10.21
N SER A 956 -19.09 3.18 -8.94
CA SER A 956 -19.37 2.14 -7.95
C SER A 956 -19.29 2.74 -6.56
N LEU A 957 -20.18 2.37 -5.65
CA LEU A 957 -20.24 2.90 -4.29
C LEU A 957 -20.34 1.79 -3.24
N HIS A 958 -19.51 1.90 -2.21
CA HIS A 958 -19.62 1.18 -0.95
C HIS A 958 -20.06 2.15 0.15
N THR A 959 -21.02 1.73 0.96
CA THR A 959 -21.49 2.44 2.14
C THR A 959 -21.16 1.60 3.35
N ASN A 960 -20.40 2.17 4.28
CA ASN A 960 -20.02 1.50 5.51
C ASN A 960 -21.24 1.32 6.41
N ALA A 961 -21.12 0.38 7.33
CA ALA A 961 -22.15 0.07 8.30
C ALA A 961 -22.08 1.03 9.51
N TYR A 962 -23.14 1.12 10.31
CA TYR A 962 -23.14 2.05 11.45
C TYR A 962 -22.25 1.56 12.60
N ASP A 963 -21.99 0.25 12.66
CA ASP A 963 -21.17 -0.48 13.63
C ASP A 963 -19.72 -0.69 13.18
N GLU A 964 -19.30 -0.05 12.07
CA GLU A 964 -17.95 -0.16 11.46
C GLU A 964 -16.80 0.02 12.45
N ALA A 965 -16.96 0.92 13.43
CA ALA A 965 -15.92 1.23 14.41
C ALA A 965 -15.69 0.11 15.45
N ILE A 966 -16.52 -0.94 15.44
CA ILE A 966 -16.55 -2.01 16.45
C ILE A 966 -16.37 -3.38 15.80
N THR A 967 -17.17 -3.72 14.79
CA THR A 967 -17.23 -5.08 14.21
C THR A 967 -17.44 -5.06 12.71
N THR A 968 -17.19 -6.22 12.06
CA THR A 968 -17.64 -6.47 10.69
C THR A 968 -19.18 -6.46 10.63
N PRO A 969 -19.81 -5.97 9.56
CA PRO A 969 -21.26 -5.74 9.54
C PRO A 969 -22.12 -7.00 9.71
N THR A 970 -23.05 -6.96 10.65
CA THR A 970 -24.13 -7.97 10.80
C THR A 970 -25.08 -7.96 9.59
N GLU A 971 -26.00 -8.93 9.50
CA GLU A 971 -27.06 -8.90 8.46
C GLU A 971 -27.99 -7.68 8.61
N GLU A 972 -28.28 -7.26 9.84
CA GLU A 972 -29.08 -6.06 10.11
C GLU A 972 -28.33 -4.79 9.70
N SER A 973 -27.06 -4.70 10.06
CA SER A 973 -26.24 -3.52 9.81
C SER A 973 -25.94 -3.32 8.32
N VAL A 974 -25.60 -4.41 7.60
CA VAL A 974 -25.38 -4.32 6.15
C VAL A 974 -26.67 -3.93 5.41
N ARG A 975 -27.85 -4.34 5.89
CA ARG A 975 -29.13 -3.90 5.30
C ARG A 975 -29.33 -2.41 5.42
N ARG A 976 -28.98 -1.80 6.55
CA ARG A 976 -29.04 -0.33 6.73
C ARG A 976 -28.08 0.39 5.79
N ALA A 977 -26.84 -0.11 5.69
CA ALA A 977 -25.86 0.44 4.78
C ALA A 977 -26.34 0.38 3.30
N VAL A 978 -26.88 -0.76 2.85
CA VAL A 978 -27.47 -0.89 1.50
C VAL A 978 -28.67 0.02 1.32
N ALA A 979 -29.53 0.14 2.35
CA ALA A 979 -30.71 0.99 2.30
C ALA A 979 -30.37 2.47 2.04
N ILE A 980 -29.24 2.98 2.54
CA ILE A 980 -28.77 4.34 2.22
C ILE A 980 -28.67 4.54 0.71
N GLN A 981 -28.00 3.62 0.00
CA GLN A 981 -27.88 3.70 -1.46
C GLN A 981 -29.23 3.53 -2.16
N MET A 982 -30.08 2.62 -1.67
CA MET A 982 -31.40 2.40 -2.25
C MET A 982 -32.31 3.63 -2.11
N ILE A 983 -32.33 4.27 -0.94
CA ILE A 983 -33.12 5.48 -0.69
C ILE A 983 -32.64 6.61 -1.61
N ILE A 984 -31.32 6.84 -1.71
CA ILE A 984 -30.79 7.89 -2.59
C ILE A 984 -31.10 7.58 -4.07
N ASN A 985 -30.97 6.33 -4.51
CA ASN A 985 -31.18 5.97 -5.92
C ASN A 985 -32.65 5.84 -6.33
N LYS A 986 -33.55 5.46 -5.42
CA LYS A 986 -34.96 5.17 -5.74
C LYS A 986 -35.94 6.23 -5.24
N GLU A 987 -35.66 6.87 -4.09
CA GLU A 987 -36.60 7.77 -3.41
C GLU A 987 -36.19 9.25 -3.52
N LEU A 988 -34.90 9.58 -3.40
CA LEU A 988 -34.44 10.97 -3.46
C LEU A 988 -34.64 11.58 -4.86
N GLY A 989 -35.69 12.38 -5.02
CA GLY A 989 -36.12 12.91 -6.31
C GLY A 989 -35.06 13.69 -7.09
N LEU A 990 -34.18 14.44 -6.41
CA LEU A 990 -33.11 15.20 -7.08
C LEU A 990 -32.06 14.29 -7.74
N ASN A 991 -31.84 13.08 -7.24
CA ASN A 991 -30.85 12.14 -7.79
C ASN A 991 -31.27 11.56 -9.16
N PHE A 992 -32.51 11.83 -9.62
CA PHE A 992 -32.89 11.58 -11.01
C PHE A 992 -32.09 12.46 -11.99
N CYS A 993 -31.76 13.69 -11.60
CA CYS A 993 -30.81 14.51 -12.32
C CYS A 993 -29.40 13.93 -12.09
N GLU A 994 -28.71 13.61 -13.17
CA GLU A 994 -27.42 12.91 -13.14
C GLU A 994 -26.22 13.88 -13.10
N ASN A 995 -26.46 15.19 -13.28
CA ASN A 995 -25.48 16.26 -13.18
C ASN A 995 -25.88 17.41 -12.22
N PRO A 996 -26.39 17.13 -11.00
CA PRO A 996 -26.97 18.17 -10.12
C PRO A 996 -25.93 19.18 -9.59
N TRP A 997 -24.64 18.86 -9.71
CA TRP A 997 -23.53 19.71 -9.29
C TRP A 997 -23.06 20.72 -10.35
N GLN A 998 -23.39 20.52 -11.62
CA GLN A 998 -22.92 21.44 -12.67
C GLN A 998 -23.65 22.79 -12.59
N GLY A 999 -22.88 23.88 -12.65
CA GLY A 999 -23.39 25.25 -12.52
C GLY A 999 -23.52 25.76 -11.09
N SER A 1000 -23.13 24.97 -10.08
CA SER A 1000 -23.06 25.42 -8.69
C SER A 1000 -21.78 26.22 -8.45
N PHE A 1001 -21.90 27.49 -8.08
CA PHE A 1001 -20.75 28.39 -7.93
C PHE A 1001 -19.68 27.88 -6.95
N ILE A 1002 -20.10 27.26 -5.84
CA ILE A 1002 -19.16 26.70 -4.86
C ILE A 1002 -18.47 25.45 -5.39
N VAL A 1003 -19.19 24.63 -6.16
CA VAL A 1003 -18.63 23.41 -6.75
C VAL A 1003 -17.60 23.78 -7.81
N ASP A 1004 -17.90 24.74 -8.68
CA ASP A 1004 -16.96 25.21 -9.72
C ASP A 1004 -15.70 25.78 -9.06
N LYS A 1005 -15.86 26.61 -8.01
CA LYS A 1005 -14.74 27.19 -7.27
C LYS A 1005 -13.91 26.13 -6.54
N LEU A 1006 -14.54 25.16 -5.88
CA LEU A 1006 -13.85 24.06 -5.21
C LEU A 1006 -13.09 23.20 -6.23
N THR A 1007 -13.70 22.90 -7.38
CA THR A 1007 -13.07 22.11 -8.45
C THR A 1007 -11.75 22.75 -8.89
N ASP A 1008 -11.73 24.06 -9.12
CA ASP A 1008 -10.52 24.78 -9.54
C ASP A 1008 -9.48 24.92 -8.41
N ILE A 1009 -9.89 25.13 -7.15
CA ILE A 1009 -8.96 25.20 -6.01
C ILE A 1009 -8.31 23.83 -5.75
N VAL A 1010 -9.11 22.75 -5.77
CA VAL A 1010 -8.63 21.38 -5.53
C VAL A 1010 -7.72 20.94 -6.68
N GLU A 1011 -8.07 21.23 -7.93
CA GLU A 1011 -7.19 20.94 -9.09
C GLU A 1011 -5.82 21.61 -8.93
N GLU A 1012 -5.77 22.90 -8.61
CA GLU A 1012 -4.50 23.62 -8.42
C GLU A 1012 -3.70 23.08 -7.21
N ALA A 1013 -4.38 22.72 -6.11
CA ALA A 1013 -3.72 22.13 -4.95
C ALA A 1013 -3.06 20.77 -5.30
N VAL A 1014 -3.72 19.96 -6.12
CA VAL A 1014 -3.15 18.71 -6.64
C VAL A 1014 -1.95 18.97 -7.54
N TYR A 1015 -2.00 19.97 -8.41
CA TYR A 1015 -0.86 20.32 -9.26
C TYR A 1015 0.37 20.77 -8.47
N LYS A 1016 0.20 21.54 -7.39
CA LYS A 1016 1.31 21.90 -6.49
C LYS A 1016 1.91 20.67 -5.82
N GLU A 1017 1.08 19.71 -5.44
CA GLU A 1017 1.55 18.47 -4.85
C GLU A 1017 2.31 17.61 -5.88
N PHE A 1018 1.86 17.57 -7.14
CA PHE A 1018 2.59 16.92 -8.24
C PHE A 1018 3.99 17.51 -8.44
N GLU A 1019 4.14 18.82 -8.35
CA GLU A 1019 5.44 19.50 -8.42
C GLU A 1019 6.33 19.11 -7.23
N ALA A 1020 5.79 19.12 -6.01
CA ALA A 1020 6.52 18.72 -4.81
C ALA A 1020 7.03 17.26 -4.89
N ILE A 1021 6.21 16.34 -5.43
CA ILE A 1021 6.62 14.96 -5.66
C ILE A 1021 7.67 14.89 -6.78
N SER A 1022 7.49 15.65 -7.87
CA SER A 1022 8.42 15.66 -9.00
C SER A 1022 9.82 16.15 -8.62
N GLU A 1023 9.92 17.18 -7.77
CA GLU A 1023 11.20 17.71 -7.24
C GLU A 1023 11.98 16.68 -6.43
N ARG A 1024 11.30 15.66 -5.90
CA ARG A 1024 11.88 14.55 -5.14
C ARG A 1024 12.20 13.32 -5.99
N GLY A 1025 12.12 13.43 -7.32
CA GLY A 1025 12.38 12.33 -8.24
C GLY A 1025 11.14 11.48 -8.58
N GLY A 1026 9.95 12.08 -8.55
CA GLY A 1026 8.69 11.38 -8.79
C GLY A 1026 8.25 10.56 -7.59
N VAL A 1027 7.23 9.70 -7.76
CA VAL A 1027 6.64 8.95 -6.65
C VAL A 1027 7.65 8.04 -5.95
N LEU A 1028 8.46 7.32 -6.72
CA LEU A 1028 9.46 6.39 -6.19
C LEU A 1028 10.56 7.13 -5.40
N GLY A 1029 11.09 8.24 -5.94
CA GLY A 1029 12.08 9.05 -5.21
C GLY A 1029 11.50 9.73 -3.96
N ALA A 1030 10.22 10.13 -4.01
CA ALA A 1030 9.51 10.64 -2.84
C ALA A 1030 9.33 9.55 -1.75
N MET A 1031 9.04 8.30 -2.14
CA MET A 1031 8.95 7.15 -1.24
C MET A 1031 10.31 6.83 -0.58
N ASP A 1032 11.42 6.92 -1.32
CA ASP A 1032 12.77 6.72 -0.75
C ASP A 1032 13.11 7.73 0.38
N THR A 1033 12.50 8.91 0.34
CA THR A 1033 12.62 9.95 1.37
C THR A 1033 11.46 9.95 2.37
N MET A 1034 10.56 8.97 2.29
CA MET A 1034 9.35 8.83 3.12
C MET A 1034 8.43 10.06 3.07
N TYR A 1035 8.42 10.81 1.96
CA TYR A 1035 7.67 12.06 1.87
C TYR A 1035 6.16 11.83 2.08
N GLN A 1036 5.57 10.91 1.33
CA GLN A 1036 4.13 10.62 1.43
C GLN A 1036 3.78 10.13 2.84
N ARG A 1037 4.50 9.13 3.35
CA ARG A 1037 4.28 8.56 4.70
C ARG A 1037 4.42 9.62 5.78
N GLY A 1038 5.45 10.45 5.71
CA GLY A 1038 5.68 11.55 6.64
C GLY A 1038 4.52 12.56 6.64
N LYS A 1039 4.08 12.99 5.44
CA LYS A 1039 2.98 13.93 5.29
C LYS A 1039 1.65 13.36 5.80
N ILE A 1040 1.34 12.09 5.49
CA ILE A 1040 0.14 11.40 6.00
C ILE A 1040 0.15 11.38 7.54
N GLN A 1041 1.30 11.07 8.15
CA GLN A 1041 1.43 11.07 9.61
C GLN A 1041 1.26 12.46 10.22
N GLU A 1042 1.80 13.51 9.59
CA GLU A 1042 1.63 14.90 10.03
C GLU A 1042 0.17 15.35 9.99
N GLU A 1043 -0.53 15.03 8.89
CA GLU A 1043 -1.96 15.33 8.73
C GLU A 1043 -2.82 14.54 9.72
N SER A 1044 -2.47 13.27 9.96
CA SER A 1044 -3.13 12.42 10.96
C SER A 1044 -3.00 12.99 12.37
N LEU A 1045 -1.78 13.39 12.76
CA LEU A 1045 -1.50 14.02 14.04
C LEU A 1045 -2.27 15.34 14.22
N TYR A 1046 -2.34 16.15 13.16
CA TYR A 1046 -3.10 17.39 13.16
C TYR A 1046 -4.59 17.12 13.40
N TYR A 1047 -5.17 16.14 12.71
CA TYR A 1047 -6.57 15.74 12.92
C TYR A 1047 -6.82 15.24 14.35
N GLU A 1048 -6.03 14.29 14.86
CA GLU A 1048 -6.24 13.74 16.21
C GLU A 1048 -6.07 14.81 17.28
N HIS A 1049 -5.11 15.73 17.13
CA HIS A 1049 -4.95 16.86 18.06
C HIS A 1049 -6.22 17.71 18.11
N LYS A 1050 -6.79 18.05 16.95
CA LYS A 1050 -8.02 18.85 16.87
C LYS A 1050 -9.26 18.14 17.38
N LYS A 1051 -9.31 16.82 17.23
CA LYS A 1051 -10.37 15.97 17.76
C LYS A 1051 -10.32 15.94 19.29
N HIS A 1052 -9.13 15.76 19.87
CA HIS A 1052 -8.97 15.69 21.32
C HIS A 1052 -9.07 17.06 22.01
N ASP A 1053 -8.58 18.14 21.40
CA ASP A 1053 -8.68 19.50 21.97
C ASP A 1053 -10.07 20.15 21.77
N GLY A 1054 -10.94 19.53 20.97
CA GLY A 1054 -12.30 19.98 20.68
C GLY A 1054 -12.41 21.09 19.64
N SER A 1055 -11.30 21.54 19.04
CA SER A 1055 -11.30 22.56 17.99
C SER A 1055 -11.86 22.06 16.64
N LEU A 1056 -11.90 20.74 16.43
CA LEU A 1056 -12.70 20.09 15.41
C LEU A 1056 -13.95 19.48 16.06
N PRO A 1057 -15.16 20.07 15.88
CA PRO A 1057 -16.36 19.58 16.52
C PRO A 1057 -16.81 18.23 15.93
N LEU A 1058 -16.90 17.21 16.78
CA LEU A 1058 -17.39 15.87 16.45
C LEU A 1058 -18.57 15.50 17.37
N VAL A 1059 -19.77 15.52 16.78
CA VAL A 1059 -21.04 15.23 17.45
C VAL A 1059 -21.05 13.80 18.02
N GLY A 1060 -21.33 13.65 19.31
CA GLY A 1060 -21.30 12.38 20.05
C GLY A 1060 -19.91 11.96 20.53
N VAL A 1061 -18.85 12.71 20.20
CA VAL A 1061 -17.45 12.37 20.59
C VAL A 1061 -16.86 13.42 21.52
N ASN A 1062 -16.78 14.68 21.08
CA ASN A 1062 -16.24 15.80 21.89
C ASN A 1062 -17.25 16.94 22.08
N MET A 1063 -18.41 16.86 21.40
CA MET A 1063 -19.52 17.80 21.50
C MET A 1063 -20.83 17.05 21.45
N PHE A 1064 -21.89 17.56 22.09
CA PHE A 1064 -23.21 16.93 22.14
C PHE A 1064 -23.13 15.49 22.68
N LEU A 1065 -22.52 15.35 23.85
CA LEU A 1065 -22.34 14.07 24.53
C LEU A 1065 -23.66 13.60 25.17
N PRO A 1066 -23.87 12.28 25.33
CA PRO A 1066 -24.99 11.76 26.09
C PRO A 1066 -24.96 12.28 27.54
N LYS A 1067 -26.12 12.31 28.20
CA LYS A 1067 -26.20 12.57 29.65
C LYS A 1067 -25.38 11.52 30.41
N GLU A 1068 -24.75 11.90 31.52
CA GLU A 1068 -23.97 10.98 32.36
C GLU A 1068 -24.78 9.69 32.63
N HIS A 1069 -24.17 8.53 32.39
CA HIS A 1069 -24.75 7.18 32.46
C HIS A 1069 -25.78 6.77 31.39
N ALA A 1070 -26.18 7.66 30.46
CA ALA A 1070 -27.07 7.28 29.35
C ALA A 1070 -26.33 6.59 28.18
N GLY A 1071 -25.03 6.84 28.03
CA GLY A 1071 -24.16 6.19 27.02
C GLY A 1071 -23.59 4.83 27.46
N GLU A 1072 -23.83 4.41 28.70
CA GLU A 1072 -23.48 3.07 29.22
C GLU A 1072 -24.58 2.03 28.91
N VAL A 1073 -25.55 2.36 28.05
CA VAL A 1073 -26.45 1.34 27.48
C VAL A 1073 -25.60 0.47 26.56
N ALA A 1074 -24.95 -0.52 27.18
CA ALA A 1074 -24.49 -1.75 26.60
C ALA A 1074 -25.69 -2.39 25.89
N THR A 1075 -25.95 -1.95 24.67
CA THR A 1075 -26.52 -2.85 23.69
C THR A 1075 -25.42 -3.87 23.49
N GLU A 1076 -25.65 -5.13 23.88
CA GLU A 1076 -24.79 -6.23 23.45
C GLU A 1076 -24.79 -6.22 21.92
N ILE A 1077 -23.77 -5.60 21.33
CA ILE A 1077 -23.60 -5.55 19.89
C ILE A 1077 -23.15 -6.95 19.48
N GLU A 1078 -23.91 -7.58 18.60
CA GLU A 1078 -23.53 -8.88 18.04
C GLU A 1078 -22.19 -8.73 17.31
N LEU A 1079 -21.16 -9.40 17.83
CA LEU A 1079 -19.83 -9.41 17.23
C LEU A 1079 -19.76 -10.52 16.19
N ILE A 1080 -19.27 -10.15 15.02
CA ILE A 1080 -19.19 -11.00 13.86
C ILE A 1080 -17.74 -11.50 13.77
N ARG A 1081 -17.53 -12.75 14.21
CA ARG A 1081 -16.23 -13.43 14.31
C ARG A 1081 -16.32 -14.88 13.83
N SER A 1082 -15.18 -15.42 13.46
CA SER A 1082 -15.02 -16.84 13.13
C SER A 1082 -15.18 -17.73 14.37
N THR A 1083 -15.82 -18.87 14.20
CA THR A 1083 -15.96 -19.89 15.26
C THR A 1083 -14.75 -20.83 15.29
N GLU A 1084 -14.53 -21.51 16.41
CA GLU A 1084 -13.48 -22.52 16.54
C GLU A 1084 -13.64 -23.67 15.51
N GLU A 1085 -14.88 -24.02 15.17
CA GLU A 1085 -15.19 -25.03 14.14
C GLU A 1085 -14.75 -24.53 12.75
N GLU A 1086 -15.06 -23.28 12.40
CA GLU A 1086 -14.66 -22.67 11.12
C GLU A 1086 -13.12 -22.58 10.99
N LYS A 1087 -12.42 -22.22 12.08
CA LYS A 1087 -10.95 -22.17 12.10
C LYS A 1087 -10.34 -23.56 11.90
N GLY A 1088 -10.82 -24.56 12.64
CA GLY A 1088 -10.37 -25.95 12.51
C GLY A 1088 -10.65 -26.53 11.13
N GLN A 1089 -11.81 -26.21 10.55
CA GLN A 1089 -12.19 -26.60 9.19
C GLN A 1089 -11.19 -26.06 8.15
N GLN A 1090 -10.81 -24.78 8.23
CA GLN A 1090 -9.88 -24.18 7.27
C GLN A 1090 -8.47 -24.78 7.35
N ILE A 1091 -7.97 -25.08 8.56
CA ILE A 1091 -6.70 -25.76 8.75
C ILE A 1091 -6.74 -27.16 8.10
N GLU A 1092 -7.80 -27.93 8.34
CA GLU A 1092 -7.95 -29.26 7.76
C GLU A 1092 -8.13 -29.22 6.23
N ASN A 1093 -8.84 -28.21 5.70
CA ASN A 1093 -8.98 -27.99 4.25
C ASN A 1093 -7.61 -27.81 3.58
N VAL A 1094 -6.70 -27.02 4.17
CA VAL A 1094 -5.34 -26.82 3.64
C VAL A 1094 -4.52 -28.09 3.71
N HIS A 1095 -4.56 -28.82 4.84
CA HIS A 1095 -3.85 -30.09 4.95
C HIS A 1095 -4.38 -31.13 3.97
N SER A 1096 -5.70 -31.18 3.76
CA SER A 1096 -6.34 -32.04 2.77
C SER A 1096 -5.92 -31.67 1.35
N TRP A 1097 -5.92 -30.38 1.01
CA TRP A 1097 -5.42 -29.88 -0.26
C TRP A 1097 -3.96 -30.30 -0.49
N GLN A 1098 -3.08 -30.05 0.47
CA GLN A 1098 -1.66 -30.41 0.38
C GLN A 1098 -1.48 -31.93 0.16
N ARG A 1099 -2.21 -32.77 0.89
CA ARG A 1099 -2.17 -34.24 0.70
C ARG A 1099 -2.68 -34.67 -0.68
N ASN A 1100 -3.70 -34.01 -1.19
CA ASN A 1100 -4.35 -34.38 -2.44
C ASN A 1100 -3.63 -33.83 -3.68
N ARG A 1101 -3.03 -32.64 -3.59
CA ARG A 1101 -2.56 -31.85 -4.74
C ARG A 1101 -1.04 -31.73 -4.82
N ASN A 1102 -0.31 -31.62 -3.70
CA ASN A 1102 1.16 -31.46 -3.75
C ASN A 1102 1.86 -32.65 -4.42
N ALA A 1103 1.28 -33.85 -4.34
CA ALA A 1103 1.81 -35.04 -4.99
C ALA A 1103 1.72 -35.02 -6.52
N LEU A 1104 0.98 -34.07 -7.10
CA LEU A 1104 0.91 -33.84 -8.55
C LEU A 1104 2.06 -32.96 -9.04
N ALA A 1105 2.77 -32.26 -8.14
CA ALA A 1105 3.95 -31.48 -8.49
C ALA A 1105 5.19 -32.40 -8.64
N PRO A 1106 6.24 -31.95 -9.36
CA PRO A 1106 7.49 -32.69 -9.47
C PRO A 1106 8.10 -33.06 -8.11
N ALA A 1107 8.81 -34.20 -8.05
CA ALA A 1107 9.31 -34.76 -6.80
C ALA A 1107 10.28 -33.80 -6.07
N GLY A 1108 9.99 -33.48 -4.80
CA GLY A 1108 10.83 -32.63 -3.95
C GLY A 1108 10.27 -31.22 -3.69
N GLU A 1109 9.17 -30.82 -4.33
CA GLU A 1109 8.61 -29.46 -4.23
C GLU A 1109 7.46 -29.30 -3.21
N THR A 1110 7.44 -30.10 -2.14
CA THR A 1110 6.25 -30.25 -1.28
C THR A 1110 6.38 -29.66 0.13
N SER A 1111 7.57 -29.21 0.57
CA SER A 1111 7.78 -28.57 1.88
C SER A 1111 7.85 -27.03 1.80
N HIS A 1112 7.41 -26.37 2.88
CA HIS A 1112 7.53 -24.92 3.09
C HIS A 1112 8.97 -24.44 3.30
N SER A 1113 9.88 -25.38 3.56
CA SER A 1113 11.28 -25.13 3.90
C SER A 1113 12.15 -26.17 3.22
N HIS A 1114 12.93 -25.76 2.23
CA HIS A 1114 14.38 -25.98 2.14
C HIS A 1114 14.90 -25.61 0.75
N GLU A 1115 16.05 -24.93 0.74
CA GLU A 1115 16.96 -24.88 -0.39
C GLU A 1115 17.14 -26.29 -0.95
N VAL A 1116 16.97 -26.42 -2.26
CA VAL A 1116 17.29 -27.64 -2.99
C VAL A 1116 18.81 -27.76 -3.03
N GLU A 1117 19.43 -28.29 -1.97
CA GLU A 1117 20.75 -28.90 -2.08
C GLU A 1117 20.60 -30.18 -2.90
N GLY A 1118 20.99 -30.15 -4.18
CA GLY A 1118 21.41 -31.35 -4.90
C GLY A 1118 20.64 -31.81 -6.15
N LEU A 1119 19.70 -31.05 -6.73
CA LEU A 1119 19.07 -31.43 -8.02
C LEU A 1119 19.74 -30.81 -9.26
N ALA A 1120 21.06 -30.62 -9.23
CA ALA A 1120 21.85 -30.48 -10.45
C ALA A 1120 22.23 -31.84 -11.09
N ALA A 1121 21.85 -32.98 -10.49
CA ALA A 1121 22.38 -34.30 -10.88
C ALA A 1121 21.47 -35.13 -11.81
N ASN A 1122 20.15 -34.87 -11.89
CA ASN A 1122 19.27 -35.60 -12.81
C ASN A 1122 18.54 -34.60 -13.71
N GLY A 1123 18.99 -34.51 -14.97
CA GLY A 1123 18.47 -33.61 -16.00
C GLY A 1123 17.05 -33.94 -16.48
N GLU A 1124 16.09 -34.09 -15.57
CA GLU A 1124 14.68 -34.04 -15.92
C GLU A 1124 14.29 -32.56 -16.12
N ALA A 1125 13.85 -32.23 -17.33
CA ALA A 1125 13.36 -30.89 -17.64
C ALA A 1125 12.13 -30.62 -16.78
N HIS A 1126 12.21 -29.65 -15.87
CA HIS A 1126 11.03 -29.12 -15.18
C HIS A 1126 10.01 -28.68 -16.23
N ASP A 1127 8.89 -29.40 -16.29
CA ASP A 1127 7.81 -29.37 -17.27
C ASP A 1127 6.84 -28.19 -17.05
N GLY A 1128 7.38 -27.00 -16.80
CA GLY A 1128 6.63 -25.75 -16.86
C GLY A 1128 5.69 -25.45 -15.68
N HIS A 1129 5.71 -26.24 -14.60
CA HIS A 1129 4.88 -26.02 -13.40
C HIS A 1129 5.64 -26.35 -12.10
N GLY A 1130 5.08 -25.95 -10.95
CA GLY A 1130 5.67 -26.19 -9.62
C GLY A 1130 6.44 -25.03 -9.00
N LEU A 1131 6.94 -25.19 -7.78
CA LEU A 1131 7.61 -24.13 -7.00
C LEU A 1131 9.02 -23.82 -7.50
N ALA A 1132 9.83 -24.82 -7.86
CA ALA A 1132 11.17 -24.59 -8.39
C ALA A 1132 11.10 -23.97 -9.79
N TYR A 1133 10.10 -24.35 -10.61
CA TYR A 1133 9.84 -23.67 -11.88
C TYR A 1133 9.43 -22.20 -11.67
N LEU A 1134 8.54 -21.93 -10.69
CA LEU A 1134 8.15 -20.57 -10.32
C LEU A 1134 9.37 -19.74 -9.88
N GLN A 1135 10.18 -20.27 -8.98
CA GLN A 1135 11.42 -19.65 -8.50
C GLN A 1135 12.41 -19.38 -9.64
N LYS A 1136 12.63 -20.39 -10.50
CA LYS A 1136 13.47 -20.24 -11.69
C LYS A 1136 12.94 -19.17 -12.63
N THR A 1137 11.64 -19.13 -12.88
CA THR A 1137 10.99 -18.10 -13.71
C THR A 1137 11.20 -16.69 -13.14
N ALA A 1138 11.09 -16.54 -11.81
CA ALA A 1138 11.37 -15.29 -11.13
C ALA A 1138 12.85 -14.87 -11.29
N ARG A 1139 13.80 -15.80 -11.05
CA ARG A 1139 15.26 -15.60 -11.20
C ARG A 1139 15.67 -15.25 -12.64
N ASP A 1140 15.12 -15.98 -13.62
CA ASP A 1140 15.35 -15.79 -15.07
C ASP A 1140 14.75 -14.48 -15.63
N ARG A 1141 14.10 -13.69 -14.78
CA ARG A 1141 13.40 -12.45 -15.18
C ARG A 1141 12.26 -12.65 -16.20
N ARG A 1142 11.64 -13.84 -16.24
CA ARG A 1142 10.47 -14.16 -17.08
C ARG A 1142 9.15 -13.73 -16.40
N ASN A 1143 8.02 -13.84 -17.10
CA ASN A 1143 6.70 -13.48 -16.58
C ASN A 1143 6.31 -14.43 -15.44
N VAL A 1144 6.26 -13.92 -14.20
CA VAL A 1144 5.97 -14.73 -13.01
C VAL A 1144 4.50 -15.13 -12.93
N PHE A 1145 3.58 -14.28 -13.42
CA PHE A 1145 2.15 -14.55 -13.35
C PHE A 1145 1.73 -15.75 -14.22
N GLU A 1146 2.39 -15.97 -15.35
CA GLU A 1146 2.18 -17.16 -16.18
C GLU A 1146 2.51 -18.46 -15.42
N ALA A 1147 3.61 -18.48 -14.66
CA ALA A 1147 3.95 -19.61 -13.80
C ALA A 1147 2.99 -19.76 -12.61
N LEU A 1148 2.48 -18.64 -12.07
CA LEU A 1148 1.48 -18.67 -10.98
C LEU A 1148 0.16 -19.29 -11.40
N ILE A 1149 -0.29 -19.11 -12.64
CA ILE A 1149 -1.51 -19.76 -13.17
C ILE A 1149 -1.44 -21.29 -13.04
N GLU A 1150 -0.24 -21.86 -13.12
CA GLU A 1150 -0.02 -23.30 -12.96
C GLU A 1150 0.28 -23.69 -11.50
N ALA A 1151 1.09 -22.91 -10.77
CA ALA A 1151 1.46 -23.22 -9.38
C ALA A 1151 0.26 -23.30 -8.42
N VAL A 1152 -0.76 -22.43 -8.59
CA VAL A 1152 -1.96 -22.43 -7.73
C VAL A 1152 -2.84 -23.68 -7.89
N LYS A 1153 -2.60 -24.50 -8.92
CA LYS A 1153 -3.31 -25.77 -9.12
C LYS A 1153 -2.80 -26.88 -8.20
N THR A 1154 -1.59 -26.75 -7.67
CA THR A 1154 -0.91 -27.79 -6.88
C THR A 1154 -0.53 -27.35 -5.48
N HIS A 1155 -0.27 -26.06 -5.26
CA HIS A 1155 0.28 -25.54 -3.99
C HIS A 1155 -0.68 -24.57 -3.31
N SER A 1156 -0.60 -24.46 -1.98
CA SER A 1156 -1.37 -23.47 -1.21
C SER A 1156 -0.75 -22.07 -1.30
N LEU A 1157 -1.50 -21.07 -0.84
CA LEU A 1157 -1.09 -19.67 -0.79
C LEU A 1157 0.23 -19.49 -0.04
N GLY A 1158 0.33 -20.06 1.16
CA GLY A 1158 1.55 -20.00 1.99
C GLY A 1158 2.76 -20.60 1.29
N GLN A 1159 2.62 -21.80 0.70
CA GLN A 1159 3.71 -22.46 -0.04
C GLN A 1159 4.26 -21.59 -1.17
N ILE A 1160 3.37 -20.93 -1.92
CA ILE A 1160 3.75 -20.06 -3.03
C ILE A 1160 4.44 -18.78 -2.52
N SER A 1161 3.90 -18.15 -1.48
CA SER A 1161 4.49 -16.92 -0.91
C SER A 1161 5.90 -17.16 -0.38
N HIS A 1162 6.09 -18.21 0.43
CA HIS A 1162 7.40 -18.56 1.00
C HIS A 1162 8.43 -18.92 -0.08
N ALA A 1163 8.02 -19.68 -1.11
CA ALA A 1163 8.89 -19.95 -2.24
C ALA A 1163 9.31 -18.68 -3.00
N LEU A 1164 8.43 -17.68 -3.07
CA LEU A 1164 8.74 -16.38 -3.69
C LEU A 1164 9.60 -15.47 -2.80
N TYR A 1165 9.55 -15.59 -1.46
CA TYR A 1165 10.45 -14.85 -0.57
C TYR A 1165 11.93 -15.17 -0.85
N ASP A 1166 12.24 -16.43 -1.18
CA ASP A 1166 13.60 -16.89 -1.50
C ASP A 1166 14.18 -16.29 -2.80
N VAL A 1167 13.34 -15.73 -3.68
CA VAL A 1167 13.76 -15.24 -5.01
C VAL A 1167 13.38 -13.80 -5.30
N GLY A 1168 12.36 -13.28 -4.63
CA GLY A 1168 11.87 -11.91 -4.75
C GLY A 1168 12.18 -11.03 -3.53
N GLY A 1169 12.64 -11.65 -2.43
CA GLY A 1169 12.92 -11.00 -1.16
C GLY A 1169 11.65 -10.64 -0.38
N GLU A 1170 11.73 -10.77 0.94
CA GLU A 1170 10.73 -10.23 1.84
C GLU A 1170 10.75 -8.70 1.88
N TYR A 1171 9.59 -8.09 2.12
CA TYR A 1171 9.48 -6.66 2.34
C TYR A 1171 10.35 -6.21 3.52
N ARG A 1172 11.23 -5.23 3.27
CA ARG A 1172 11.98 -4.55 4.33
C ARG A 1172 11.19 -3.35 4.80
N ARG A 1173 10.83 -3.34 6.08
CA ARG A 1173 10.03 -2.25 6.66
C ARG A 1173 10.80 -0.94 6.63
N ASN A 1174 10.08 0.09 6.22
CA ASN A 1174 10.53 1.47 6.16
C ASN A 1174 9.97 2.23 7.38
N MET A 1175 10.78 3.12 7.97
CA MET A 1175 10.37 3.98 9.09
C MET A 1175 10.57 5.45 8.76
#